data_AF-A0A8T4YXW1-F1
#
_entry.id   AF-A0A8T4YXW1-F1
#
_cell.length_a   1.000
_cell.length_b   1.000
_cell.length_c   1.000
_cell.angle_alpha   90.00
_cell.angle_beta   90.00
_cell.angle_gamma   90.00
#
_symmetry.space_group_name_H-M   'P 1'
#
loop_
_entity.id
_entity.type
_entity.pdbx_description
1 polymer ?
#
loop_
_entity_poly.entity_id
_entity_poly.type
_entity_poly.pdbx_seq_one_letter_code
_entity_poly.pdbx_strand_id
1 'polypeptide(L)'
;MDWKKNLVLATLGILLLSLALPLVTIVRAQAEVMKTDRPLYAIKWSDNAVGYVNVTVFLEGLDPQITYKVYVSKFMGPEGLVYVGMSYGLSSATIKFVIPPTKDFSPDVIAGTWNATLYKVLADGTERLITYINFGVWAINSRVLNYGRILKVWGGGAEPGTMVNFRIYNGTHYITSILFGEDPARCKASSIGTWTNQSVSIPTTVAEGNYTIEITGWTPLPRVNALYPAETTLTFRITKELLVKIIRPADGSEWRRTETVPVEVEVLYQDMVPVTSGEVEVTFTPPTEYADLPGGVGKPKTISLTYDPAIKRWVGSFKIQYNNVTGPWDVTAVAKDYYGNEGTDSVTITVKTAILTVTTVTPPPASVARATWATWVIDVTYHGDGSPVDLDIPKCTVYVVNATTKEIVGSAQMAKIAAGRYNVTWFVPPEAKLGEYQFLIKAWNLYDKVDVYEGPNRGPKEDVYSPVFVVGITKLVVVPETYRVKYNTATVQKAFIPGSMVYIGASITYVESGVPMTMGSARAYIYNMTGHLIAEVHMIYHSDTRMWWGEWNSTGYPAGRYDVIVKARDIGYNVGEGATFFYISGLTISPAKGTVPPIENTKCEKLKDGNWLITATVYVDPATGKSLGTTITVTGAYFTPNSKVNVTVDWLPYPDVKAAIAVGKKALLAMNLPTDAEGKFSTLIVFPTTMKGTYVITARDAKGLVMTAKFEVVPGMILTPDPVVGSALIRVIATGLPANITADSSSLDLLVNGMDAMTMLAYQVFTRWNSDANGTLCSIPTISGATYAVKPSFVIPFTEPGTYTFTLYMKGGTYYKEGSFLTAGLLSTSDSVKVVNAFKELSGIISDVKAIKESIAGLNAAITEVKEGIATIRTDIGEMKVSVEALLEALSDLNASIAEVKDGIASIKTDVGTIEAKIEDVVKALSDLNAMVTDVKSGVATIKTDVGTIKASVDALKSTLDAVNAKVTTVSGDVATIKTDVGEIKTKVGLLDEIRTKVDTAAAAASDAKTAATTASGAASALMTPVWVAVVLSLVAAIASIVAIIQVSRKIAG
;
A
#
# COMPACT_ATOMS: atom_id res chain seq x y z
N MET A 1 -78.12 -67.89 -82.84
CA MET A 1 -77.76 -68.11 -84.25
C MET A 1 -76.64 -67.15 -84.57
N ASP A 2 -75.50 -67.74 -84.98
CA ASP A 2 -74.49 -67.22 -85.91
C ASP A 2 -73.91 -65.81 -85.74
N TRP A 3 -72.62 -65.57 -85.90
CA TRP A 3 -71.41 -66.39 -86.06
C TRP A 3 -70.30 -65.33 -86.01
N LYS A 4 -69.24 -65.52 -85.24
CA LYS A 4 -67.97 -66.06 -85.76
C LYS A 4 -67.51 -65.43 -87.09
N LYS A 5 -66.29 -64.89 -86.99
CA LYS A 5 -65.22 -65.02 -87.99
C LYS A 5 -65.40 -64.20 -89.27
N ASN A 6 -64.66 -63.11 -89.35
CA ASN A 6 -63.62 -63.04 -90.37
C ASN A 6 -62.30 -62.61 -89.74
N LEU A 7 -61.58 -63.65 -89.35
CA LEU A 7 -60.15 -63.71 -89.15
C LEU A 7 -59.47 -63.52 -90.52
N VAL A 8 -58.36 -62.79 -90.55
CA VAL A 8 -57.37 -62.72 -91.64
C VAL A 8 -57.77 -61.94 -92.89
N LEU A 9 -57.74 -60.60 -92.81
CA LEU A 9 -57.43 -59.72 -93.94
C LEU A 9 -57.10 -58.30 -93.42
N ALA A 10 -55.95 -58.13 -92.78
CA ALA A 10 -55.38 -56.80 -92.46
C ALA A 10 -53.87 -56.85 -92.18
N THR A 11 -53.12 -57.74 -92.85
CA THR A 11 -51.73 -58.09 -92.49
C THR A 11 -50.65 -57.56 -93.45
N LEU A 12 -50.86 -56.46 -94.20
CA LEU A 12 -49.80 -55.90 -95.07
C LEU A 12 -50.04 -54.45 -95.51
N GLY A 13 -50.33 -53.55 -94.56
CA GLY A 13 -50.64 -52.15 -94.89
C GLY A 13 -50.28 -51.10 -93.84
N ILE A 14 -49.41 -51.39 -92.87
CA ILE A 14 -48.83 -50.38 -91.96
C ILE A 14 -47.35 -50.73 -91.73
N LEU A 15 -46.53 -50.51 -92.77
CA LEU A 15 -45.06 -50.49 -92.69
C LEU A 15 -44.52 -49.05 -92.67
N LEU A 16 -45.27 -48.14 -92.03
CA LEU A 16 -44.88 -46.77 -91.68
C LEU A 16 -45.56 -46.46 -90.33
N LEU A 17 -44.76 -46.08 -89.33
CA LEU A 17 -45.07 -45.91 -87.89
C LEU A 17 -44.89 -47.15 -87.01
N SER A 18 -43.67 -47.68 -86.95
CA SER A 18 -43.16 -48.41 -85.78
C SER A 18 -41.82 -47.85 -85.30
N LEU A 19 -41.75 -46.52 -85.21
CA LEU A 19 -40.82 -45.79 -84.34
C LEU A 19 -41.66 -45.12 -83.24
N ALA A 20 -41.34 -45.48 -81.99
CA ALA A 20 -41.83 -44.95 -80.71
C ALA A 20 -43.21 -45.41 -80.17
N LEU A 21 -43.21 -46.57 -79.50
CA LEU A 21 -44.03 -46.81 -78.30
C LEU A 21 -43.06 -47.04 -77.12
N PRO A 22 -43.17 -46.30 -76.00
CA PRO A 22 -42.32 -46.53 -74.84
C PRO A 22 -42.83 -47.76 -74.05
N LEU A 23 -41.93 -48.66 -73.66
CA LEU A 23 -42.15 -49.60 -72.56
C LEU A 23 -42.57 -48.79 -71.33
N VAL A 24 -43.73 -49.11 -70.74
CA VAL A 24 -44.07 -48.61 -69.41
C VAL A 24 -43.30 -49.43 -68.38
N THR A 25 -42.16 -48.91 -67.94
CA THR A 25 -41.44 -49.42 -66.77
C THR A 25 -42.27 -49.07 -65.53
N ILE A 26 -42.79 -50.07 -64.82
CA ILE A 26 -43.47 -49.87 -63.54
C ILE A 26 -42.41 -49.59 -62.47
N VAL A 27 -42.36 -48.36 -61.98
CA VAL A 27 -41.51 -47.97 -60.85
C VAL A 27 -42.09 -48.56 -59.56
N ARG A 28 -41.32 -49.39 -58.84
CA ARG A 28 -41.70 -49.92 -57.52
C ARG A 28 -40.97 -49.13 -56.45
N ALA A 29 -41.70 -48.66 -55.44
CA ALA A 29 -41.12 -47.89 -54.35
C ALA A 29 -41.35 -48.58 -53.01
N GLN A 30 -40.27 -48.82 -52.28
CA GLN A 30 -40.29 -49.34 -50.91
C GLN A 30 -39.88 -48.24 -49.94
N ALA A 31 -40.64 -48.09 -48.85
CA ALA A 31 -40.29 -47.23 -47.73
C ALA A 31 -40.16 -48.06 -46.44
N GLU A 32 -38.95 -48.11 -45.89
CA GLU A 32 -38.69 -48.62 -44.55
C GLU A 32 -39.17 -47.60 -43.49
N VAL A 33 -39.48 -48.08 -42.29
CA VAL A 33 -39.76 -47.21 -41.15
C VAL A 33 -38.43 -46.61 -40.68
N MET A 34 -38.35 -45.28 -40.62
CA MET A 34 -37.12 -44.57 -40.28
C MET A 34 -36.64 -44.89 -38.86
N LYS A 35 -35.31 -45.02 -38.70
CA LYS A 35 -34.60 -45.08 -37.42
C LYS A 35 -33.63 -43.90 -37.36
N THR A 36 -33.58 -43.13 -36.28
CA THR A 36 -32.62 -42.04 -36.13
C THR A 36 -31.40 -42.51 -35.35
N ASP A 37 -30.18 -42.29 -35.86
CA ASP A 37 -28.94 -42.80 -35.25
C ASP A 37 -28.49 -42.10 -33.97
N ARG A 38 -29.12 -40.96 -33.63
CA ARG A 38 -28.85 -40.19 -32.41
C ARG A 38 -30.14 -39.94 -31.61
N PRO A 39 -30.05 -39.86 -30.26
CA PRO A 39 -31.10 -39.27 -29.42
C PRO A 39 -31.53 -37.90 -29.96
N LEU A 40 -32.82 -37.64 -30.10
CA LEU A 40 -33.31 -36.38 -30.72
C LEU A 40 -32.92 -35.10 -29.95
N TYR A 41 -32.58 -35.22 -28.68
CA TYR A 41 -32.14 -34.10 -27.84
C TYR A 41 -30.65 -34.11 -27.50
N ALA A 42 -29.88 -35.10 -28.02
CA ALA A 42 -28.42 -35.01 -28.03
C ALA A 42 -27.89 -34.09 -29.16
N ILE A 43 -28.79 -33.47 -29.93
CA ILE A 43 -28.44 -32.35 -30.81
C ILE A 43 -28.33 -31.10 -29.93
N LYS A 44 -27.21 -30.97 -29.20
CA LYS A 44 -26.79 -29.65 -28.70
C LYS A 44 -26.30 -28.86 -29.91
N TRP A 45 -27.05 -27.86 -30.34
CA TRP A 45 -26.72 -26.96 -31.45
C TRP A 45 -25.62 -25.94 -31.09
N SER A 46 -24.70 -26.26 -30.17
CA SER A 46 -23.59 -25.40 -29.77
C SER A 46 -22.30 -25.65 -30.55
N ASP A 47 -22.19 -26.79 -31.25
CA ASP A 47 -20.89 -27.26 -31.78
C ASP A 47 -20.80 -27.21 -33.32
N ASN A 48 -21.79 -26.62 -34.01
CA ASN A 48 -21.86 -26.51 -35.47
C ASN A 48 -21.71 -27.84 -36.26
N ALA A 49 -21.72 -29.00 -35.59
CA ALA A 49 -21.65 -30.30 -36.22
C ALA A 49 -23.05 -30.68 -36.75
N VAL A 50 -23.18 -30.68 -38.08
CA VAL A 50 -24.41 -31.05 -38.80
C VAL A 50 -24.87 -32.45 -38.37
N GLY A 51 -25.98 -32.53 -37.64
CA GLY A 51 -26.66 -33.79 -37.35
C GLY A 51 -27.43 -34.25 -38.59
N TYR A 52 -27.00 -35.33 -39.22
CA TYR A 52 -27.70 -35.92 -40.37
C TYR A 52 -28.73 -36.95 -39.89
N VAL A 53 -29.93 -36.92 -40.46
CA VAL A 53 -30.87 -38.04 -40.39
C VAL A 53 -30.89 -38.66 -41.79
N ASN A 54 -30.11 -39.73 -41.98
CA ASN A 54 -30.10 -40.44 -43.25
C ASN A 54 -31.40 -41.23 -43.37
N VAL A 55 -32.08 -41.10 -44.50
CA VAL A 55 -33.23 -41.93 -44.82
C VAL A 55 -32.99 -42.61 -46.14
N THR A 56 -33.38 -43.87 -46.21
CA THR A 56 -33.20 -44.67 -47.41
C THR A 56 -34.57 -45.06 -47.89
N VAL A 57 -34.95 -44.58 -49.06
CA VAL A 57 -36.19 -44.95 -49.74
C VAL A 57 -35.78 -45.72 -50.98
N PHE A 58 -35.86 -47.05 -50.96
CA PHE A 58 -35.43 -47.85 -52.10
C PHE A 58 -36.43 -47.71 -53.25
N LEU A 59 -35.98 -47.16 -54.37
CA LEU A 59 -36.77 -46.97 -55.58
C LEU A 59 -36.22 -47.88 -56.68
N GLU A 60 -36.88 -49.00 -56.94
CA GLU A 60 -36.44 -49.98 -57.94
C GLU A 60 -37.15 -49.77 -59.30
N GLY A 61 -36.40 -50.01 -60.38
CA GLY A 61 -36.92 -49.92 -61.75
C GLY A 61 -36.92 -48.51 -62.35
N LEU A 62 -36.15 -47.59 -61.78
CA LEU A 62 -35.94 -46.26 -62.34
C LEU A 62 -34.99 -46.30 -63.54
N ASP A 63 -35.29 -45.50 -64.57
CA ASP A 63 -34.42 -45.33 -65.74
C ASP A 63 -33.18 -44.49 -65.36
N PRO A 64 -31.96 -45.04 -65.42
CA PRO A 64 -30.75 -44.37 -64.96
C PRO A 64 -30.34 -43.16 -65.81
N GLN A 65 -30.91 -42.95 -67.00
CA GLN A 65 -30.61 -41.79 -67.85
C GLN A 65 -31.51 -40.56 -67.60
N ILE A 66 -32.47 -40.67 -66.67
CA ILE A 66 -33.45 -39.60 -66.42
C ILE A 66 -33.26 -39.01 -65.02
N THR A 67 -33.42 -37.69 -64.90
CA THR A 67 -33.35 -36.99 -63.61
C THR A 67 -34.68 -37.12 -62.89
N TYR A 68 -34.65 -37.48 -61.61
CA TYR A 68 -35.81 -37.52 -60.73
C TYR A 68 -35.64 -36.54 -59.57
N LYS A 69 -36.75 -35.99 -59.07
CA LYS A 69 -36.81 -35.14 -57.87
C LYS A 69 -37.73 -35.77 -56.84
N VAL A 70 -37.33 -35.72 -55.58
CA VAL A 70 -38.17 -36.20 -54.48
C VAL A 70 -38.45 -35.05 -53.53
N TYR A 71 -39.73 -34.85 -53.22
CA TYR A 71 -40.17 -33.92 -52.20
C TYR A 71 -40.65 -34.71 -51.00
N VAL A 72 -40.20 -34.32 -49.83
CA VAL A 72 -40.63 -34.94 -48.57
C VAL A 72 -41.25 -33.87 -47.70
N SER A 73 -42.41 -34.18 -47.15
CA SER A 73 -43.18 -33.29 -46.30
C SER A 73 -43.83 -34.09 -45.16
N LYS A 74 -44.09 -33.44 -44.02
CA LYS A 74 -44.88 -34.07 -42.95
C LYS A 74 -46.33 -34.11 -43.40
N PHE A 75 -46.97 -35.29 -43.38
CA PHE A 75 -48.32 -35.48 -43.89
C PHE A 75 -49.35 -34.62 -43.13
N MET A 76 -49.15 -34.42 -41.82
CA MET A 76 -49.91 -33.48 -40.99
C MET A 76 -49.00 -32.86 -39.90
N GLY A 77 -48.75 -31.55 -40.00
CA GLY A 77 -47.91 -30.73 -39.10
C GLY A 77 -47.35 -29.50 -39.83
N PRO A 78 -46.78 -28.49 -39.13
CA PRO A 78 -46.31 -27.26 -39.78
C PRO A 78 -45.21 -27.56 -40.80
N GLU A 79 -45.19 -26.84 -41.92
CA GLU A 79 -44.15 -26.96 -42.95
C GLU A 79 -42.77 -26.59 -42.42
N GLY A 80 -41.74 -27.33 -42.83
CA GLY A 80 -40.36 -26.90 -42.64
C GLY A 80 -39.37 -28.00 -42.30
N LEU A 81 -39.21 -28.97 -43.19
CA LEU A 81 -37.94 -29.68 -43.37
C LEU A 81 -37.74 -29.86 -44.87
N VAL A 82 -36.76 -29.16 -45.40
CA VAL A 82 -36.33 -29.25 -46.78
C VAL A 82 -34.84 -29.51 -46.68
N TYR A 83 -34.31 -30.44 -47.49
CA TYR A 83 -33.31 -30.10 -48.53
C TYR A 83 -32.25 -31.20 -48.84
N VAL A 84 -31.76 -31.12 -50.09
CA VAL A 84 -30.56 -31.64 -50.78
C VAL A 84 -30.38 -33.14 -51.09
N GLY A 85 -30.44 -33.44 -52.40
CA GLY A 85 -29.51 -34.39 -53.02
C GLY A 85 -30.05 -35.12 -54.24
N MET A 86 -29.46 -34.90 -55.41
CA MET A 86 -29.67 -35.71 -56.62
C MET A 86 -28.65 -36.86 -56.61
N SER A 87 -29.12 -38.11 -56.69
CA SER A 87 -28.26 -39.24 -57.06
C SER A 87 -28.52 -39.57 -58.53
N TYR A 88 -27.45 -39.63 -59.32
CA TYR A 88 -27.50 -40.01 -60.73
C TYR A 88 -27.03 -41.46 -60.88
N GLY A 89 -27.82 -42.28 -61.58
CA GLY A 89 -27.30 -43.43 -62.32
C GLY A 89 -27.28 -44.81 -61.67
N LEU A 90 -28.11 -45.13 -60.68
CA LEU A 90 -28.30 -46.53 -60.22
C LEU A 90 -29.78 -46.90 -60.10
N SER A 91 -30.08 -48.19 -60.21
CA SER A 91 -31.42 -48.79 -60.11
C SER A 91 -32.08 -48.69 -58.72
N SER A 92 -31.49 -47.90 -57.82
CA SER A 92 -31.98 -47.53 -56.48
C SER A 92 -31.43 -46.15 -56.09
N ALA A 93 -32.18 -45.38 -55.29
CA ALA A 93 -31.78 -44.05 -54.83
C ALA A 93 -31.95 -43.91 -53.31
N THR A 94 -30.98 -43.36 -52.59
CA THR A 94 -31.06 -43.10 -51.13
C THR A 94 -31.31 -41.61 -50.89
N ILE A 95 -32.25 -41.24 -49.99
CA ILE A 95 -32.69 -39.85 -49.76
C ILE A 95 -32.28 -39.36 -48.37
N LYS A 96 -31.14 -38.68 -48.27
CA LYS A 96 -30.65 -38.15 -46.98
C LYS A 96 -31.40 -36.86 -46.58
N PHE A 97 -31.78 -36.73 -45.31
CA PHE A 97 -32.34 -35.48 -44.78
C PHE A 97 -31.32 -34.70 -43.96
N VAL A 98 -31.33 -33.38 -44.11
CA VAL A 98 -30.55 -32.44 -43.31
C VAL A 98 -31.53 -31.59 -42.49
N ILE A 99 -31.39 -31.62 -41.16
CA ILE A 99 -32.11 -30.71 -40.27
C ILE A 99 -31.23 -29.46 -40.08
N PRO A 100 -31.69 -28.23 -40.40
CA PRO A 100 -30.85 -27.05 -40.38
C PRO A 100 -30.42 -26.61 -38.96
N PRO A 101 -29.18 -26.10 -38.77
CA PRO A 101 -28.56 -25.66 -37.50
C PRO A 101 -29.34 -24.78 -36.52
N THR A 102 -30.44 -24.16 -36.97
CA THR A 102 -30.92 -22.89 -36.42
C THR A 102 -32.29 -22.97 -35.73
N LYS A 103 -32.88 -24.16 -35.58
CA LYS A 103 -34.17 -24.32 -34.89
C LYS A 103 -34.16 -25.54 -33.97
N ASP A 104 -34.40 -25.29 -32.69
CA ASP A 104 -34.70 -26.32 -31.69
C ASP A 104 -36.06 -26.96 -32.02
N PHE A 105 -36.04 -28.13 -32.67
CA PHE A 105 -37.23 -28.95 -32.83
C PHE A 105 -37.34 -29.90 -31.65
N SER A 106 -38.50 -29.92 -30.97
CA SER A 106 -38.74 -30.97 -29.96
C SER A 106 -38.80 -32.34 -30.66
N PRO A 107 -38.43 -33.43 -29.98
CA PRO A 107 -38.55 -34.78 -30.53
C PRO A 107 -39.96 -35.09 -31.08
N ASP A 108 -41.00 -34.49 -30.49
CA ASP A 108 -42.40 -34.59 -30.92
C ASP A 108 -42.64 -33.99 -32.32
N VAL A 109 -41.80 -33.05 -32.75
CA VAL A 109 -41.90 -32.41 -34.08
C VAL A 109 -41.33 -33.31 -35.17
N ILE A 110 -40.28 -34.08 -34.88
CA ILE A 110 -39.59 -34.96 -35.83
C ILE A 110 -40.30 -36.32 -35.96
N ALA A 111 -40.80 -36.89 -34.86
CA ALA A 111 -41.65 -38.08 -34.91
C ALA A 111 -43.04 -37.76 -35.51
N GLY A 112 -43.55 -38.60 -36.41
CA GLY A 112 -44.86 -38.39 -37.03
C GLY A 112 -45.08 -39.10 -38.36
N THR A 113 -46.18 -38.78 -39.04
CA THR A 113 -46.50 -39.29 -40.38
C THR A 113 -45.89 -38.37 -41.45
N TRP A 114 -45.14 -38.94 -42.38
CA TRP A 114 -44.44 -38.23 -43.45
C TRP A 114 -44.88 -38.74 -44.82
N ASN A 115 -44.80 -37.88 -45.83
CA ASN A 115 -45.08 -38.19 -47.23
C ASN A 115 -43.84 -37.89 -48.07
N ALA A 116 -43.41 -38.86 -48.89
CA ALA A 116 -42.40 -38.69 -49.92
C ALA A 116 -43.06 -38.79 -51.30
N THR A 117 -42.94 -37.73 -52.09
CA THR A 117 -43.52 -37.60 -53.42
C THR A 117 -42.41 -37.55 -54.47
N LEU A 118 -42.39 -38.52 -55.38
CA LEU A 118 -41.39 -38.70 -56.42
C LEU A 118 -41.89 -38.13 -57.75
N TYR A 119 -41.09 -37.26 -58.35
CA TYR A 119 -41.31 -36.66 -59.66
C TYR A 119 -40.19 -37.04 -60.62
N LYS A 120 -40.55 -37.22 -61.89
CA LYS A 120 -39.61 -37.33 -63.02
C LYS A 120 -39.45 -35.94 -63.63
N VAL A 121 -38.20 -35.50 -63.81
CA VAL A 121 -37.89 -34.21 -64.46
C VAL A 121 -37.80 -34.45 -65.96
N LEU A 122 -38.64 -33.74 -66.71
CA LEU A 122 -38.68 -33.81 -68.17
C LEU A 122 -37.61 -32.87 -68.77
N ALA A 123 -37.29 -33.04 -70.05
CA ALA A 123 -36.19 -32.32 -70.71
C ALA A 123 -36.40 -30.78 -70.77
N ASP A 124 -37.63 -30.30 -70.61
CA ASP A 124 -38.00 -28.88 -70.52
C ASP A 124 -37.93 -28.31 -69.09
N GLY A 125 -37.50 -29.12 -68.13
CA GLY A 125 -37.39 -28.77 -66.71
C GLY A 125 -38.70 -28.92 -65.93
N THR A 126 -39.81 -29.34 -66.56
CA THR A 126 -41.08 -29.57 -65.87
C THR A 126 -41.08 -30.90 -65.11
N GLU A 127 -41.82 -30.94 -64.00
CA GLU A 127 -41.85 -32.07 -63.08
C GLU A 127 -43.16 -32.84 -63.19
N ARG A 128 -43.06 -34.14 -63.53
CA ARG A 128 -44.21 -35.03 -63.59
C ARG A 128 -44.23 -35.96 -62.40
N LEU A 129 -45.32 -35.93 -61.63
CA LEU A 129 -45.54 -36.84 -60.51
C LEU A 129 -45.53 -38.29 -60.99
N ILE A 130 -44.73 -39.12 -60.34
CA ILE A 130 -44.64 -40.56 -60.59
C ILE A 130 -45.40 -41.33 -59.50
N THR A 131 -45.12 -41.04 -58.23
CA THR A 131 -45.79 -41.69 -57.09
C THR A 131 -45.64 -40.85 -55.82
N TYR A 132 -46.48 -41.10 -54.82
CA TYR A 132 -46.32 -40.57 -53.47
C TYR A 132 -46.47 -41.70 -52.44
N ILE A 133 -45.75 -41.59 -51.34
CA ILE A 133 -45.61 -42.65 -50.35
C ILE A 133 -45.77 -42.05 -48.96
N ASN A 134 -46.77 -42.52 -48.22
CA ASN A 134 -46.89 -42.21 -46.80
C ASN A 134 -46.07 -43.20 -45.98
N PHE A 135 -45.31 -42.69 -45.03
CA PHE A 135 -44.47 -43.49 -44.15
C PHE A 135 -44.43 -42.90 -42.73
N GLY A 136 -44.19 -43.75 -41.74
CA GLY A 136 -44.11 -43.37 -40.33
C GLY A 136 -42.68 -43.14 -39.89
N VAL A 137 -42.47 -42.14 -39.05
CA VAL A 137 -41.21 -41.91 -38.33
C VAL A 137 -41.48 -42.05 -36.86
N TRP A 138 -40.68 -42.89 -36.21
CA TRP A 138 -40.70 -43.02 -34.78
C TRP A 138 -39.29 -42.85 -34.23
N ALA A 139 -39.21 -42.38 -33.00
CA ALA A 139 -37.98 -42.12 -32.33
C ALA A 139 -38.15 -42.35 -30.84
N ILE A 140 -37.04 -42.69 -30.23
CA ILE A 140 -36.91 -42.59 -28.79
C ILE A 140 -36.17 -41.29 -28.50
N ASN A 141 -36.65 -40.63 -27.47
CA ASN A 141 -35.94 -40.70 -26.24
C ASN A 141 -34.44 -40.38 -26.28
N SER A 142 -33.71 -41.16 -25.48
CA SER A 142 -32.29 -41.36 -25.66
C SER A 142 -32.00 -42.78 -26.09
N ARG A 143 -30.99 -42.93 -26.94
CA ARG A 143 -30.35 -44.23 -27.23
C ARG A 143 -29.49 -44.71 -26.07
N VAL A 144 -29.17 -43.86 -25.10
CA VAL A 144 -28.50 -44.26 -23.86
C VAL A 144 -29.26 -43.62 -22.71
N LEU A 145 -29.84 -44.45 -21.85
CA LEU A 145 -30.61 -43.99 -20.71
C LEU A 145 -30.00 -44.52 -19.42
N ASN A 146 -29.99 -43.67 -18.41
CA ASN A 146 -29.63 -44.03 -17.05
C ASN A 146 -30.84 -44.60 -16.30
N TYR A 147 -30.58 -45.32 -15.21
CA TYR A 147 -31.63 -45.70 -14.26
C TYR A 147 -32.31 -44.46 -13.69
N GLY A 148 -33.60 -44.53 -13.35
CA GLY A 148 -34.33 -43.33 -12.92
C GLY A 148 -34.85 -42.45 -14.06
N ARG A 149 -34.30 -42.58 -15.27
CA ARG A 149 -34.72 -41.80 -16.45
C ARG A 149 -35.93 -42.44 -17.11
N ILE A 150 -36.75 -41.61 -17.73
CA ILE A 150 -37.97 -42.05 -18.41
C ILE A 150 -37.62 -42.36 -19.86
N LEU A 151 -37.96 -43.54 -20.37
CA LEU A 151 -37.95 -43.83 -21.80
C LEU A 151 -39.21 -43.23 -22.42
N LYS A 152 -39.05 -42.35 -23.41
CA LYS A 152 -40.18 -41.82 -24.19
C LYS A 152 -40.04 -42.28 -25.64
N VAL A 153 -41.14 -42.73 -26.20
CA VAL A 153 -41.23 -43.25 -27.56
C VAL A 153 -42.30 -42.46 -28.28
N TRP A 154 -41.92 -41.87 -29.39
CA TRP A 154 -42.81 -41.09 -30.23
C TRP A 154 -42.87 -41.74 -31.59
N GLY A 155 -44.03 -41.72 -32.25
CA GLY A 155 -44.12 -42.19 -33.62
C GLY A 155 -45.39 -41.78 -34.34
N GLY A 156 -45.45 -42.14 -35.61
CA GLY A 156 -46.62 -41.90 -36.44
C GLY A 156 -46.69 -42.83 -37.65
N GLY A 157 -47.67 -42.60 -38.52
CA GLY A 157 -47.96 -43.45 -39.68
C GLY A 157 -49.11 -44.43 -39.47
N ALA A 158 -49.74 -44.42 -38.29
CA ALA A 158 -50.82 -45.34 -37.96
C ALA A 158 -52.19 -44.87 -38.41
N GLU A 159 -53.05 -45.81 -38.82
CA GLU A 159 -54.44 -45.48 -39.08
C GLU A 159 -55.05 -44.89 -37.80
N PRO A 160 -55.76 -43.75 -37.89
CA PRO A 160 -56.38 -43.11 -36.73
C PRO A 160 -57.21 -44.11 -35.91
N GLY A 161 -56.94 -44.15 -34.61
CA GLY A 161 -57.62 -45.06 -33.68
C GLY A 161 -57.03 -46.47 -33.57
N THR A 162 -55.98 -46.79 -34.33
CA THR A 162 -55.23 -48.05 -34.21
C THR A 162 -54.46 -48.12 -32.90
N MET A 163 -54.37 -49.33 -32.33
CA MET A 163 -53.62 -49.59 -31.11
C MET A 163 -52.17 -49.97 -31.44
N VAL A 164 -51.21 -49.21 -30.92
CA VAL A 164 -49.78 -49.49 -31.10
C VAL A 164 -49.23 -50.15 -29.84
N ASN A 165 -48.65 -51.33 -30.00
CA ASN A 165 -48.10 -52.13 -28.90
C ASN A 165 -46.57 -52.07 -28.92
N PHE A 166 -45.93 -52.04 -27.75
CA PHE A 166 -44.46 -52.04 -27.62
C PHE A 166 -43.98 -53.31 -26.91
N ARG A 167 -42.96 -53.96 -27.46
CA ARG A 167 -42.28 -55.13 -26.89
C ARG A 167 -40.82 -54.79 -26.70
N ILE A 168 -40.26 -55.01 -25.52
CA ILE A 168 -38.84 -54.75 -25.26
C ILE A 168 -38.11 -56.07 -25.04
N TYR A 169 -36.99 -56.22 -25.73
CA TYR A 169 -36.09 -57.37 -25.67
C TYR A 169 -34.71 -56.93 -25.20
N ASN A 170 -34.00 -57.80 -24.47
CA ASN A 170 -32.55 -57.72 -24.27
C ASN A 170 -31.94 -58.91 -24.99
N GLY A 171 -31.23 -58.66 -26.09
CA GLY A 171 -30.86 -59.71 -27.04
C GLY A 171 -32.09 -60.44 -27.59
N THR A 172 -32.20 -61.75 -27.35
CA THR A 172 -33.36 -62.57 -27.72
C THR A 172 -34.37 -62.76 -26.59
N HIS A 173 -34.07 -62.30 -25.37
CA HIS A 173 -34.93 -62.50 -24.21
C HIS A 173 -35.98 -61.39 -24.14
N TYR A 174 -37.27 -61.76 -24.10
CA TYR A 174 -38.37 -60.80 -23.91
C TYR A 174 -38.41 -60.36 -22.45
N ILE A 175 -38.18 -59.06 -22.20
CA ILE A 175 -37.99 -58.52 -20.86
C ILE A 175 -39.32 -58.16 -20.17
N THR A 176 -40.42 -58.04 -20.93
CA THR A 176 -41.78 -57.60 -20.52
C THR A 176 -42.06 -56.10 -20.70
N SER A 177 -43.27 -55.71 -20.30
CA SER A 177 -43.80 -54.36 -20.21
C SER A 177 -43.34 -53.51 -19.02
N ILE A 178 -42.46 -54.01 -18.17
CA ILE A 178 -42.07 -53.38 -16.89
C ILE A 178 -41.60 -51.93 -17.04
N LEU A 179 -41.02 -51.60 -18.19
CA LEU A 179 -40.63 -50.21 -18.50
C LEU A 179 -41.87 -49.32 -18.67
N PHE A 180 -43.00 -49.85 -19.15
CA PHE A 180 -44.27 -49.16 -19.36
C PHE A 180 -45.38 -49.67 -18.40
N GLY A 181 -45.32 -49.28 -17.11
CA GLY A 181 -46.38 -49.34 -16.07
C GLY A 181 -47.56 -50.34 -16.17
N GLU A 182 -48.70 -49.97 -15.57
CA GLU A 182 -49.94 -50.78 -15.51
C GLU A 182 -50.94 -50.44 -16.63
N ASP A 183 -50.47 -50.46 -17.89
CA ASP A 183 -51.19 -50.97 -19.07
C ASP A 183 -50.29 -50.68 -20.28
N PRO A 184 -49.33 -51.56 -20.53
CA PRO A 184 -48.29 -51.36 -21.54
C PRO A 184 -48.81 -51.56 -22.96
N ALA A 185 -50.02 -52.10 -23.08
CA ALA A 185 -50.39 -52.77 -24.30
C ALA A 185 -50.72 -51.78 -25.40
N ARG A 186 -51.06 -50.51 -25.14
CA ARG A 186 -52.01 -49.86 -26.05
C ARG A 186 -51.98 -48.32 -26.06
N CYS A 187 -51.02 -47.71 -26.75
CA CYS A 187 -51.12 -46.29 -27.12
C CYS A 187 -51.98 -46.15 -28.39
N LYS A 188 -53.06 -45.36 -28.33
CA LYS A 188 -53.98 -45.18 -29.46
C LYS A 188 -53.46 -44.07 -30.37
N ALA A 189 -53.34 -44.36 -31.66
CA ALA A 189 -53.00 -43.34 -32.66
C ALA A 189 -54.06 -42.23 -32.67
N SER A 190 -53.60 -40.99 -32.61
CA SER A 190 -54.44 -39.79 -32.70
C SER A 190 -55.18 -39.71 -34.03
N SER A 191 -56.08 -38.73 -34.17
CA SER A 191 -56.81 -38.48 -35.43
C SER A 191 -55.92 -38.21 -36.64
N ILE A 192 -54.64 -37.87 -36.43
CA ILE A 192 -53.65 -37.60 -37.47
C ILE A 192 -52.60 -38.74 -37.61
N GLY A 193 -52.83 -39.86 -36.93
CA GLY A 193 -51.97 -41.05 -37.01
C GLY A 193 -50.67 -40.99 -36.22
N THR A 194 -50.51 -40.01 -35.32
CA THR A 194 -49.37 -39.87 -34.40
C THR A 194 -49.68 -40.48 -33.03
N TRP A 195 -48.65 -40.92 -32.32
CA TRP A 195 -48.77 -41.52 -31.00
C TRP A 195 -47.52 -41.23 -30.17
N THR A 196 -47.70 -41.15 -28.86
CA THR A 196 -46.63 -40.92 -27.89
C THR A 196 -46.83 -41.84 -26.70
N ASN A 197 -45.80 -42.57 -26.32
CA ASN A 197 -45.82 -43.39 -25.12
C ASN A 197 -44.65 -42.98 -24.21
N GLN A 198 -44.93 -42.79 -22.94
CA GLN A 198 -43.91 -42.50 -21.94
C GLN A 198 -43.90 -43.64 -20.93
N SER A 199 -42.72 -44.18 -20.70
CA SER A 199 -42.48 -45.26 -19.77
C SER A 199 -42.55 -44.75 -18.33
N VAL A 200 -42.64 -45.67 -17.36
CA VAL A 200 -42.24 -45.37 -15.98
C VAL A 200 -40.71 -45.23 -15.95
N SER A 201 -40.17 -44.47 -15.00
CA SER A 201 -38.72 -44.37 -14.76
C SER A 201 -38.05 -45.74 -14.82
N ILE A 202 -36.95 -45.88 -15.58
CA ILE A 202 -36.20 -47.12 -15.75
C ILE A 202 -35.82 -47.69 -14.37
N PRO A 203 -36.33 -48.86 -13.98
CA PRO A 203 -36.09 -49.41 -12.65
C PRO A 203 -34.73 -50.11 -12.58
N THR A 204 -34.12 -50.10 -11.40
CA THR A 204 -32.80 -50.72 -11.13
C THR A 204 -32.81 -52.25 -11.22
N THR A 205 -33.99 -52.87 -11.31
CA THR A 205 -34.16 -54.32 -11.51
C THR A 205 -33.88 -54.77 -12.94
N VAL A 206 -33.77 -53.84 -13.90
CA VAL A 206 -33.39 -54.13 -15.30
C VAL A 206 -31.87 -54.14 -15.41
N ALA A 207 -31.26 -55.11 -16.10
CA ALA A 207 -29.80 -55.20 -16.22
C ALA A 207 -29.23 -54.11 -17.16
N GLU A 208 -27.96 -53.75 -17.02
CA GLU A 208 -27.29 -52.92 -18.03
C GLU A 208 -27.16 -53.69 -19.34
N GLY A 209 -27.19 -52.98 -20.46
CA GLY A 209 -26.99 -53.60 -21.76
C GLY A 209 -27.81 -52.97 -22.87
N ASN A 210 -27.76 -53.60 -24.04
CA ASN A 210 -28.48 -53.16 -25.23
C ASN A 210 -29.86 -53.80 -25.27
N TYR A 211 -30.86 -52.95 -25.34
CA TYR A 211 -32.26 -53.29 -25.42
C TYR A 211 -32.78 -52.95 -26.82
N THR A 212 -33.70 -53.77 -27.30
CA THR A 212 -34.40 -53.56 -28.55
C THR A 212 -35.87 -53.37 -28.23
N ILE A 213 -36.43 -52.21 -28.53
CA ILE A 213 -37.86 -51.98 -28.51
C ILE A 213 -38.43 -52.31 -29.89
N GLU A 214 -39.41 -53.18 -29.96
CA GLU A 214 -40.16 -53.58 -31.15
C GLU A 214 -41.59 -53.06 -31.06
N ILE A 215 -42.12 -52.55 -32.16
CA ILE A 215 -43.51 -52.12 -32.29
C ILE A 215 -44.32 -53.22 -32.97
N THR A 216 -45.50 -53.54 -32.43
CA THR A 216 -46.40 -54.55 -32.99
C THR A 216 -47.87 -54.12 -32.88
N GLY A 217 -48.78 -54.85 -33.56
CA GLY A 217 -50.23 -54.61 -33.47
C GLY A 217 -50.76 -53.39 -34.23
N TRP A 218 -49.89 -52.71 -34.97
CA TRP A 218 -50.19 -51.50 -35.71
C TRP A 218 -50.63 -51.79 -37.16
N THR A 219 -51.81 -51.29 -37.56
CA THR A 219 -52.29 -51.13 -38.95
C THR A 219 -51.72 -49.87 -39.63
N PRO A 220 -50.81 -49.99 -40.61
CA PRO A 220 -50.21 -48.84 -41.29
C PRO A 220 -51.23 -48.11 -42.17
N LEU A 221 -51.11 -46.78 -42.28
CA LEU A 221 -51.90 -45.97 -43.21
C LEU A 221 -51.81 -46.53 -44.66
N PRO A 222 -52.85 -46.37 -45.49
CA PRO A 222 -52.90 -46.93 -46.83
C PRO A 222 -51.68 -46.53 -47.67
N ARG A 223 -50.87 -47.52 -48.07
CA ARG A 223 -49.76 -47.39 -49.02
C ARG A 223 -50.27 -47.71 -50.42
N VAL A 224 -50.03 -46.86 -51.41
CA VAL A 224 -50.33 -47.22 -52.80
C VAL A 224 -49.20 -48.13 -53.31
N ASN A 225 -49.47 -49.43 -53.37
CA ASN A 225 -48.70 -50.53 -54.00
C ASN A 225 -47.32 -50.92 -53.39
N ALA A 226 -47.30 -51.74 -52.32
CA ALA A 226 -46.30 -52.80 -52.05
C ALA A 226 -46.66 -53.67 -50.83
N LEU A 227 -46.28 -54.96 -50.85
CA LEU A 227 -46.46 -55.99 -49.81
C LEU A 227 -45.10 -56.34 -49.18
N TYR A 228 -44.66 -55.70 -48.08
CA TYR A 228 -43.61 -56.21 -47.16
C TYR A 228 -43.69 -55.49 -45.80
N PRO A 229 -43.47 -56.16 -44.65
CA PRO A 229 -43.49 -55.53 -43.33
C PRO A 229 -42.21 -54.71 -43.11
N ALA A 230 -42.36 -53.49 -42.61
CA ALA A 230 -41.23 -52.63 -42.25
C ALA A 230 -40.60 -53.09 -40.92
N GLU A 231 -39.28 -52.97 -40.78
CA GLU A 231 -38.60 -53.24 -39.52
C GLU A 231 -39.15 -52.38 -38.38
N THR A 232 -39.67 -53.01 -37.34
CA THR A 232 -40.37 -52.34 -36.23
C THR A 232 -39.51 -52.13 -34.99
N THR A 233 -38.18 -52.26 -35.08
CA THR A 233 -37.27 -52.30 -33.92
C THR A 233 -36.31 -51.09 -33.80
N LEU A 234 -36.16 -50.51 -32.61
CA LEU A 234 -35.09 -49.55 -32.26
C LEU A 234 -34.26 -50.10 -31.12
N THR A 235 -32.96 -49.81 -31.12
CA THR A 235 -32.07 -50.18 -30.02
C THR A 235 -31.75 -48.99 -29.13
N PHE A 236 -31.66 -49.24 -27.83
CA PHE A 236 -31.16 -48.31 -26.83
C PHE A 236 -30.39 -49.06 -25.77
N ARG A 237 -29.46 -48.39 -25.11
CA ARG A 237 -28.63 -48.93 -24.05
C ARG A 237 -29.10 -48.38 -22.72
N ILE A 238 -29.19 -49.24 -21.72
CA ILE A 238 -29.29 -48.83 -20.33
C ILE A 238 -27.90 -48.94 -19.70
N THR A 239 -27.47 -47.87 -19.01
CA THR A 239 -26.15 -47.77 -18.38
C THR A 239 -26.25 -47.01 -17.06
N LYS A 240 -25.39 -47.31 -16.09
CA LYS A 240 -25.18 -46.49 -14.89
C LYS A 240 -24.30 -45.29 -15.15
N GLU A 241 -23.58 -45.26 -16.26
CA GLU A 241 -22.58 -44.23 -16.54
C GLU A 241 -23.18 -42.81 -16.63
N LEU A 242 -22.80 -41.93 -15.72
CA LEU A 242 -23.09 -40.49 -15.76
C LEU A 242 -22.00 -39.73 -16.52
N LEU A 243 -22.38 -38.63 -17.17
CA LEU A 243 -21.45 -37.69 -17.77
C LEU A 243 -20.99 -36.70 -16.70
N VAL A 244 -19.76 -36.87 -16.22
CA VAL A 244 -19.15 -35.98 -15.22
C VAL A 244 -18.09 -35.13 -15.90
N LYS A 245 -18.06 -33.84 -15.59
CA LYS A 245 -17.02 -32.93 -16.08
C LYS A 245 -16.64 -31.91 -15.03
N ILE A 246 -15.37 -31.89 -14.65
CA ILE A 246 -14.80 -30.84 -13.79
C ILE A 246 -14.64 -29.57 -14.64
N ILE A 247 -15.36 -28.53 -14.25
CA ILE A 247 -15.28 -27.21 -14.90
C ILE A 247 -14.24 -26.34 -14.20
N ARG A 248 -14.16 -26.44 -12.87
CA ARG A 248 -13.14 -25.81 -12.04
C ARG A 248 -12.69 -26.78 -10.93
N PRO A 249 -11.40 -26.84 -10.59
CA PRO A 249 -10.28 -26.17 -11.25
C PRO A 249 -10.07 -26.64 -12.69
N ALA A 250 -9.44 -25.82 -13.53
CA ALA A 250 -9.05 -26.23 -14.88
C ALA A 250 -7.82 -27.15 -14.80
N ASP A 251 -7.72 -28.08 -15.74
CA ASP A 251 -6.56 -28.96 -15.87
C ASP A 251 -5.27 -28.14 -16.09
N GLY A 252 -4.21 -28.51 -15.37
CA GLY A 252 -2.94 -27.79 -15.31
C GLY A 252 -2.93 -26.49 -14.51
N SER A 253 -4.03 -26.10 -13.84
CA SER A 253 -4.04 -24.86 -13.05
C SER A 253 -3.10 -24.93 -11.84
N GLU A 254 -2.47 -23.80 -11.52
CA GLU A 254 -1.54 -23.68 -10.39
C GLU A 254 -2.20 -23.00 -9.20
N TRP A 255 -2.01 -23.58 -8.02
CA TRP A 255 -2.51 -23.07 -6.75
C TRP A 255 -1.41 -23.11 -5.71
N ARG A 256 -1.46 -22.23 -4.71
CA ARG A 256 -0.50 -22.22 -3.61
C ARG A 256 -1.13 -22.77 -2.34
N ARG A 257 -0.28 -23.28 -1.45
CA ARG A 257 -0.64 -23.49 -0.06
C ARG A 257 -1.32 -22.23 0.52
N THR A 258 -2.35 -22.44 1.34
CA THR A 258 -3.28 -21.44 1.93
C THR A 258 -4.33 -20.85 0.98
N GLU A 259 -4.22 -21.06 -0.33
CA GLU A 259 -5.28 -20.70 -1.27
C GLU A 259 -6.44 -21.72 -1.22
N THR A 260 -7.62 -21.25 -1.65
CA THR A 260 -8.83 -22.05 -1.71
C THR A 260 -9.17 -22.32 -3.17
N VAL A 261 -9.14 -23.60 -3.55
CA VAL A 261 -9.48 -24.07 -4.89
C VAL A 261 -11.01 -24.12 -5.01
N PRO A 262 -11.64 -23.30 -5.88
CA PRO A 262 -13.06 -23.43 -6.18
C PRO A 262 -13.28 -24.68 -7.03
N VAL A 263 -14.31 -25.44 -6.68
CA VAL A 263 -14.67 -26.68 -7.36
C VAL A 263 -16.05 -26.53 -7.98
N GLU A 264 -16.13 -26.72 -9.28
CA GLU A 264 -17.38 -26.74 -10.04
C GLU A 264 -17.39 -28.00 -10.91
N VAL A 265 -18.40 -28.84 -10.75
CA VAL A 265 -18.57 -30.09 -11.48
C VAL A 265 -19.94 -30.10 -12.16
N GLU A 266 -19.95 -30.32 -13.47
CA GLU A 266 -21.16 -30.58 -14.24
C GLU A 266 -21.42 -32.09 -14.24
N VAL A 267 -22.60 -32.50 -13.79
CA VAL A 267 -23.02 -33.91 -13.79
C VAL A 267 -24.32 -34.02 -14.55
N LEU A 268 -24.30 -34.76 -15.65
CA LEU A 268 -25.46 -34.96 -16.52
C LEU A 268 -25.75 -36.46 -16.65
N TYR A 269 -27.03 -36.78 -16.79
CA TYR A 269 -27.45 -38.04 -17.37
C TYR A 269 -27.07 -38.09 -18.86
N GLN A 270 -27.04 -39.30 -19.43
CA GLN A 270 -26.72 -39.54 -20.85
C GLN A 270 -27.73 -38.90 -21.83
N ASP A 271 -28.89 -38.46 -21.33
CA ASP A 271 -29.86 -37.64 -22.08
C ASP A 271 -29.65 -36.13 -21.91
N MET A 272 -28.48 -35.73 -21.37
CA MET A 272 -28.03 -34.35 -21.14
C MET A 272 -28.83 -33.58 -20.08
N VAL A 273 -29.63 -34.26 -19.26
CA VAL A 273 -30.35 -33.62 -18.15
C VAL A 273 -29.45 -33.56 -16.91
N PRO A 274 -29.36 -32.40 -16.22
CA PRO A 274 -28.56 -32.30 -15.00
C PRO A 274 -29.02 -33.26 -13.90
N VAL A 275 -28.06 -33.89 -13.24
CA VAL A 275 -28.30 -34.64 -12.01
C VAL A 275 -28.37 -33.64 -10.86
N THR A 276 -29.55 -33.49 -10.27
CA THR A 276 -29.85 -32.47 -9.25
C THR A 276 -29.93 -33.04 -7.83
N SER A 277 -29.89 -34.37 -7.69
CA SER A 277 -29.97 -35.09 -6.42
C SER A 277 -29.07 -36.31 -6.45
N GLY A 278 -28.30 -36.53 -5.39
CA GLY A 278 -27.28 -37.56 -5.30
C GLY A 278 -26.11 -37.11 -4.43
N GLU A 279 -24.99 -37.82 -4.55
CA GLU A 279 -23.73 -37.51 -3.90
C GLU A 279 -22.69 -37.19 -4.99
N VAL A 280 -22.05 -36.03 -4.90
CA VAL A 280 -20.90 -35.70 -5.74
C VAL A 280 -19.75 -35.40 -4.81
N GLU A 281 -18.75 -36.27 -4.85
CA GLU A 281 -17.55 -36.18 -4.04
C GLU A 281 -16.35 -35.85 -4.92
N VAL A 282 -15.49 -34.96 -4.45
CA VAL A 282 -14.25 -34.61 -5.12
C VAL A 282 -13.09 -34.93 -4.21
N THR A 283 -12.20 -35.81 -4.68
CA THR A 283 -11.01 -36.23 -3.96
C THR A 283 -9.78 -35.55 -4.53
N PHE A 284 -9.08 -34.82 -3.67
CA PHE A 284 -7.78 -34.20 -3.94
C PHE A 284 -6.68 -35.15 -3.50
N THR A 285 -5.96 -35.72 -4.45
CA THR A 285 -4.94 -36.74 -4.26
C THR A 285 -3.55 -36.16 -4.54
N PRO A 286 -2.70 -36.00 -3.51
CA PRO A 286 -1.32 -35.55 -3.69
C PRO A 286 -0.43 -36.62 -4.37
N PRO A 287 0.82 -36.28 -4.77
CA PRO A 287 1.76 -37.26 -5.33
C PRO A 287 1.95 -38.47 -4.42
N THR A 288 1.91 -39.66 -5.00
CA THR A 288 1.93 -40.95 -4.27
C THR A 288 3.22 -41.21 -3.50
N GLU A 289 4.32 -40.56 -3.89
CA GLU A 289 5.62 -40.63 -3.21
C GLU A 289 5.60 -40.07 -1.78
N TYR A 290 4.54 -39.35 -1.39
CA TYR A 290 4.40 -38.71 -0.06
C TYR A 290 3.22 -39.22 0.79
N ALA A 291 2.60 -40.34 0.40
CA ALA A 291 1.38 -40.85 1.04
C ALA A 291 1.55 -41.20 2.54
N ASP A 292 2.76 -41.58 2.94
CA ASP A 292 3.08 -42.04 4.30
C ASP A 292 3.60 -40.94 5.24
N LEU A 293 3.55 -39.66 4.83
CA LEU A 293 4.04 -38.56 5.66
C LEU A 293 3.23 -38.38 6.96
N PRO A 294 3.89 -38.07 8.10
CA PRO A 294 3.22 -37.83 9.39
C PRO A 294 2.14 -36.75 9.31
N GLY A 295 1.03 -36.93 10.05
CA GLY A 295 -0.05 -35.93 10.12
C GLY A 295 -1.04 -35.95 8.95
N GLY A 296 -0.92 -36.90 8.01
CA GLY A 296 -1.90 -37.08 6.93
C GLY A 296 -1.87 -35.99 5.85
N VAL A 297 -0.78 -35.23 5.77
CA VAL A 297 -0.61 -34.12 4.81
C VAL A 297 -0.44 -34.56 3.35
N GLY A 298 -0.04 -35.82 3.12
CA GLY A 298 0.04 -36.47 1.81
C GLY A 298 -1.10 -37.45 1.54
N LYS A 299 -2.12 -37.52 2.42
CA LYS A 299 -3.29 -38.40 2.20
C LYS A 299 -4.31 -37.71 1.30
N PRO A 300 -5.03 -38.47 0.45
CA PRO A 300 -6.16 -37.95 -0.31
C PRO A 300 -7.21 -37.33 0.63
N LYS A 301 -7.79 -36.20 0.22
CA LYS A 301 -8.87 -35.52 0.95
C LYS A 301 -10.09 -35.37 0.07
N THR A 302 -11.24 -35.81 0.58
CA THR A 302 -12.50 -35.78 -0.14
C THR A 302 -13.40 -34.67 0.41
N ILE A 303 -14.05 -33.92 -0.49
CA ILE A 303 -15.10 -32.96 -0.16
C ILE A 303 -16.40 -33.37 -0.86
N SER A 304 -17.53 -33.11 -0.21
CA SER A 304 -18.84 -33.26 -0.84
C SER A 304 -19.28 -31.92 -1.44
N LEU A 305 -19.82 -31.95 -2.66
CA LEU A 305 -20.33 -30.76 -3.35
C LEU A 305 -21.83 -30.56 -3.09
N THR A 306 -22.30 -29.34 -3.29
CA THR A 306 -23.74 -28.99 -3.23
C THR A 306 -24.23 -28.54 -4.60
N TYR A 307 -25.42 -28.98 -5.01
CA TYR A 307 -25.98 -28.56 -6.29
C TYR A 307 -26.48 -27.10 -6.25
N ASP A 308 -25.97 -26.27 -7.14
CA ASP A 308 -26.43 -24.90 -7.38
C ASP A 308 -27.42 -24.88 -8.55
N PRO A 309 -28.72 -24.60 -8.30
CA PRO A 309 -29.75 -24.59 -9.34
C PRO A 309 -29.65 -23.40 -10.31
N ALA A 310 -28.97 -22.31 -9.94
CA ALA A 310 -28.86 -21.11 -10.78
C ALA A 310 -27.92 -21.35 -11.97
N ILE A 311 -26.78 -21.99 -11.70
CA ILE A 311 -25.77 -22.34 -12.72
C ILE A 311 -25.85 -23.80 -13.18
N LYS A 312 -26.74 -24.60 -12.57
CA LYS A 312 -27.00 -26.02 -12.86
C LYS A 312 -25.77 -26.92 -12.69
N ARG A 313 -24.94 -26.67 -11.67
CA ARG A 313 -23.69 -27.40 -11.40
C ARG A 313 -23.54 -27.72 -9.92
N TRP A 314 -22.72 -28.71 -9.61
CA TRP A 314 -22.30 -29.02 -8.25
C TRP A 314 -21.11 -28.16 -7.89
N VAL A 315 -21.18 -27.45 -6.77
CA VAL A 315 -20.18 -26.48 -6.33
C VAL A 315 -19.64 -26.81 -4.96
N GLY A 316 -18.39 -26.46 -4.73
CA GLY A 316 -17.71 -26.57 -3.45
C GLY A 316 -16.37 -25.86 -3.48
N SER A 317 -15.58 -26.03 -2.43
CA SER A 317 -14.25 -25.43 -2.35
C SER A 317 -13.34 -26.25 -1.46
N PHE A 318 -12.06 -26.31 -1.80
CA PHE A 318 -11.05 -27.02 -1.04
C PHE A 318 -9.91 -26.08 -0.64
N LYS A 319 -9.62 -25.97 0.66
CA LYS A 319 -8.52 -25.15 1.18
C LYS A 319 -7.24 -25.96 1.30
N ILE A 320 -6.22 -25.60 0.51
CA ILE A 320 -4.89 -26.18 0.60
C ILE A 320 -4.23 -25.65 1.88
N GLN A 321 -3.81 -26.51 2.79
CA GLN A 321 -3.20 -26.08 4.06
C GLN A 321 -1.74 -25.65 3.85
N TYR A 322 -1.23 -24.80 4.75
CA TYR A 322 0.14 -24.27 4.68
C TYR A 322 1.24 -25.35 4.75
N ASN A 323 0.91 -26.56 5.18
CA ASN A 323 1.81 -27.70 5.34
C ASN A 323 1.51 -28.87 4.38
N ASN A 324 0.57 -28.70 3.44
CA ASN A 324 0.29 -29.74 2.45
C ASN A 324 1.47 -29.90 1.47
N VAL A 325 1.66 -31.09 0.92
CA VAL A 325 2.76 -31.35 -0.03
C VAL A 325 2.58 -30.55 -1.33
N THR A 326 3.69 -30.13 -1.93
CA THR A 326 3.70 -29.45 -3.24
C THR A 326 3.73 -30.46 -4.39
N GLY A 327 3.61 -29.98 -5.63
CA GLY A 327 3.66 -30.82 -6.83
C GLY A 327 2.30 -31.06 -7.47
N PRO A 328 2.21 -31.99 -8.44
CA PRO A 328 0.96 -32.30 -9.15
C PRO A 328 -0.02 -33.05 -8.25
N TRP A 329 -1.24 -32.56 -8.13
CA TRP A 329 -2.34 -33.20 -7.40
C TRP A 329 -3.44 -33.59 -8.37
N ASP A 330 -3.90 -34.84 -8.29
CA ASP A 330 -5.04 -35.32 -9.05
C ASP A 330 -6.33 -34.96 -8.32
N VAL A 331 -7.24 -34.29 -9.02
CA VAL A 331 -8.56 -33.90 -8.53
C VAL A 331 -9.59 -34.75 -9.25
N THR A 332 -10.10 -35.76 -8.56
CA THR A 332 -11.04 -36.73 -9.13
C THR A 332 -12.44 -36.48 -8.57
N ALA A 333 -13.40 -36.19 -9.44
CA ALA A 333 -14.80 -36.05 -9.09
C ALA A 333 -15.52 -37.36 -9.36
N VAL A 334 -16.19 -37.91 -8.35
CA VAL A 334 -17.06 -39.09 -8.45
C VAL A 334 -18.48 -38.64 -8.13
N ALA A 335 -19.38 -38.85 -9.08
CA ALA A 335 -20.80 -38.54 -8.91
C ALA A 335 -21.59 -39.84 -8.85
N LYS A 336 -22.54 -39.91 -7.92
CA LYS A 336 -23.47 -41.02 -7.78
C LYS A 336 -24.88 -40.50 -7.50
N ASP A 337 -25.88 -41.01 -8.19
CA ASP A 337 -27.27 -40.65 -7.92
C ASP A 337 -28.01 -41.70 -7.07
N TYR A 338 -29.25 -41.40 -6.71
CA TYR A 338 -30.10 -42.28 -5.90
C TYR A 338 -30.40 -43.64 -6.58
N TYR A 339 -30.37 -43.68 -7.92
CA TYR A 339 -30.67 -44.88 -8.70
C TYR A 339 -29.43 -45.77 -8.91
N GLY A 340 -28.29 -45.39 -8.33
CA GLY A 340 -27.03 -46.11 -8.47
C GLY A 340 -26.34 -45.88 -9.82
N ASN A 341 -26.69 -44.80 -10.52
CA ASN A 341 -25.90 -44.30 -11.64
C ASN A 341 -24.64 -43.62 -11.10
N GLU A 342 -23.51 -43.81 -11.75
CA GLU A 342 -22.21 -43.29 -11.33
C GLU A 342 -21.37 -42.80 -12.51
N GLY A 343 -20.52 -41.81 -12.27
CA GLY A 343 -19.57 -41.33 -13.27
C GLY A 343 -18.38 -40.68 -12.59
N THR A 344 -17.29 -40.53 -13.34
CA THR A 344 -16.06 -39.95 -12.82
C THR A 344 -15.40 -39.05 -13.86
N ASP A 345 -14.71 -38.02 -13.39
CA ASP A 345 -13.79 -37.20 -14.18
C ASP A 345 -12.57 -36.83 -13.33
N SER A 346 -11.44 -36.55 -13.95
CA SER A 346 -10.21 -36.20 -13.24
C SER A 346 -9.40 -35.15 -13.99
N VAL A 347 -8.89 -34.18 -13.25
CA VAL A 347 -7.97 -33.14 -13.73
C VAL A 347 -6.76 -33.06 -12.81
N THR A 348 -5.62 -32.57 -13.30
CA THR A 348 -4.42 -32.40 -12.48
C THR A 348 -4.19 -30.91 -12.20
N ILE A 349 -3.95 -30.54 -10.95
CA ILE A 349 -3.54 -29.18 -10.54
C ILE A 349 -2.12 -29.20 -9.99
N THR A 350 -1.40 -28.07 -10.02
CA THR A 350 -0.06 -27.98 -9.39
C THR A 350 -0.11 -27.16 -8.12
N VAL A 351 0.28 -27.75 -6.99
CA VAL A 351 0.37 -27.06 -5.69
C VAL A 351 1.78 -26.52 -5.48
N LYS A 352 1.91 -25.21 -5.26
CA LYS A 352 3.15 -24.47 -5.00
C LYS A 352 3.27 -24.03 -3.53
N THR A 353 4.48 -23.65 -3.13
CA THR A 353 4.73 -23.10 -1.79
C THR A 353 3.93 -21.83 -1.54
N ALA A 354 3.54 -21.60 -0.28
CA ALA A 354 2.87 -20.36 0.11
C ALA A 354 3.82 -19.18 0.00
N ILE A 355 3.27 -18.01 -0.31
CA ILE A 355 3.97 -16.72 -0.26
C ILE A 355 3.61 -16.03 1.05
N LEU A 356 4.57 -15.36 1.66
CA LEU A 356 4.33 -14.54 2.85
C LEU A 356 4.05 -13.08 2.45
N THR A 357 3.09 -12.44 3.09
CA THR A 357 2.78 -11.01 2.92
C THR A 357 3.29 -10.27 4.15
N VAL A 358 3.95 -9.12 3.94
CA VAL A 358 4.44 -8.27 5.02
C VAL A 358 3.67 -6.96 5.01
N THR A 359 3.13 -6.56 6.15
CA THR A 359 2.45 -5.28 6.32
C THR A 359 3.05 -4.50 7.49
N THR A 360 3.17 -3.18 7.34
CA THR A 360 3.66 -2.32 8.42
C THR A 360 2.55 -2.07 9.43
N VAL A 361 2.79 -2.41 10.70
CA VAL A 361 1.90 -2.10 11.83
C VAL A 361 2.31 -0.77 12.44
N THR A 362 3.58 -0.64 12.80
CA THR A 362 4.16 0.60 13.36
C THR A 362 5.38 0.97 12.54
N PRO A 363 5.36 2.12 11.83
CA PRO A 363 6.52 2.57 11.06
C PRO A 363 7.70 2.90 11.98
N PRO A 364 8.94 2.88 11.47
CA PRO A 364 10.07 3.39 12.23
C PRO A 364 9.88 4.87 12.60
N PRO A 365 10.43 5.32 13.74
CA PRO A 365 10.42 6.73 14.10
C PRO A 365 10.99 7.56 12.96
N ALA A 366 10.36 8.69 12.62
CA ALA A 366 10.79 9.51 11.48
C ALA A 366 12.24 10.01 11.60
N SER A 367 12.73 10.17 12.84
CA SER A 367 14.14 10.43 13.12
C SER A 367 14.62 9.54 14.27
N VAL A 368 15.82 8.99 14.10
CA VAL A 368 16.49 8.15 15.08
C VAL A 368 17.88 8.71 15.32
N ALA A 369 18.24 8.94 16.58
CA ALA A 369 19.58 9.34 16.96
C ALA A 369 20.57 8.18 16.81
N ARG A 370 21.84 8.48 16.52
CA ARG A 370 22.89 7.46 16.61
C ARG A 370 23.04 6.93 18.03
N ALA A 371 23.56 5.70 18.15
CA ALA A 371 23.67 4.96 19.41
C ALA A 371 22.32 4.68 20.09
N THR A 372 21.24 4.60 19.31
CA THR A 372 19.89 4.23 19.78
C THR A 372 19.25 3.21 18.86
N TRP A 373 18.05 2.72 19.20
CA TRP A 373 17.34 1.67 18.46
C TRP A 373 16.32 2.26 17.49
N ALA A 374 16.51 2.00 16.19
CA ALA A 374 15.44 2.12 15.20
C ALA A 374 14.57 0.86 15.27
N THR A 375 13.25 1.03 15.30
CA THR A 375 12.29 -0.05 15.54
C THR A 375 11.16 0.00 14.52
N TRP A 376 10.89 -1.10 13.82
CA TRP A 376 9.81 -1.24 12.83
C TRP A 376 8.98 -2.49 13.16
N VAL A 377 7.67 -2.32 13.36
CA VAL A 377 6.77 -3.44 13.70
C VAL A 377 5.99 -3.86 12.46
N ILE A 378 6.05 -5.15 12.16
CA ILE A 378 5.41 -5.75 10.98
C ILE A 378 4.49 -6.90 11.36
N ASP A 379 3.44 -7.08 10.58
CA ASP A 379 2.64 -8.30 10.53
C ASP A 379 3.02 -9.11 9.28
N VAL A 380 3.25 -10.41 9.48
CA VAL A 380 3.61 -11.38 8.46
C VAL A 380 2.55 -12.48 8.41
N THR A 381 1.87 -12.58 7.27
CA THR A 381 0.74 -13.49 7.05
C THR A 381 0.94 -14.35 5.81
N TYR A 382 0.25 -15.48 5.72
CA TYR A 382 0.22 -16.24 4.48
C TYR A 382 -0.66 -15.53 3.44
N HIS A 383 -0.16 -15.45 2.21
CA HIS A 383 -0.91 -14.94 1.06
C HIS A 383 -1.98 -15.95 0.66
N GLY A 384 -3.26 -15.56 0.75
CA GLY A 384 -4.40 -16.41 0.46
C GLY A 384 -5.46 -16.28 1.54
N ASP A 385 -5.19 -16.83 2.73
CA ASP A 385 -6.13 -16.82 3.85
C ASP A 385 -5.84 -15.76 4.93
N GLY A 386 -4.71 -15.05 4.83
CA GLY A 386 -4.31 -14.00 5.78
C GLY A 386 -3.92 -14.52 7.16
N SER A 387 -3.75 -15.83 7.34
CA SER A 387 -3.39 -16.40 8.64
C SER A 387 -1.99 -15.99 9.09
N PRO A 388 -1.78 -15.76 10.40
CA PRO A 388 -0.49 -15.31 10.93
C PRO A 388 0.60 -16.38 10.80
N VAL A 389 1.79 -15.97 10.37
CA VAL A 389 2.93 -16.87 10.14
C VAL A 389 3.80 -16.96 11.38
N ASP A 390 4.29 -18.15 11.73
CA ASP A 390 5.41 -18.29 12.67
C ASP A 390 6.72 -18.44 11.89
N LEU A 391 7.53 -17.38 11.85
CA LEU A 391 8.81 -17.31 11.16
C LEU A 391 9.94 -18.07 11.86
N ASP A 392 10.76 -18.77 11.07
CA ASP A 392 12.05 -19.32 11.48
C ASP A 392 13.11 -18.20 11.47
N ILE A 393 13.08 -17.38 12.52
CA ILE A 393 13.90 -16.15 12.65
C ILE A 393 15.37 -16.36 12.28
N PRO A 394 16.08 -17.44 12.72
CA PRO A 394 17.47 -17.69 12.34
C PRO A 394 17.73 -17.81 10.83
N LYS A 395 16.74 -18.22 10.04
CA LYS A 395 16.84 -18.28 8.57
C LYS A 395 16.38 -17.00 7.88
N CYS A 396 15.71 -16.11 8.61
CA CYS A 396 15.19 -14.86 8.07
C CYS A 396 16.27 -13.78 8.09
N THR A 397 16.30 -12.92 7.08
CA THR A 397 17.22 -11.77 7.06
C THR A 397 16.50 -10.48 6.71
N VAL A 398 16.69 -9.46 7.55
CA VAL A 398 16.26 -8.09 7.30
C VAL A 398 17.49 -7.19 7.26
N TYR A 399 17.62 -6.42 6.20
CA TYR A 399 18.72 -5.48 5.99
C TYR A 399 18.32 -4.07 6.39
N VAL A 400 19.31 -3.23 6.61
CA VAL A 400 19.15 -1.78 6.62
C VAL A 400 19.89 -1.22 5.42
N VAL A 401 19.21 -0.37 4.66
CA VAL A 401 19.76 0.25 3.45
C VAL A 401 19.73 1.76 3.56
N ASN A 402 20.65 2.42 2.87
CA ASN A 402 20.53 3.85 2.59
C ASN A 402 19.34 4.06 1.65
N ALA A 403 18.43 4.98 1.98
CA ALA A 403 17.18 5.17 1.24
C ALA A 403 17.42 5.68 -0.19
N THR A 404 18.49 6.45 -0.41
CA THR A 404 18.83 7.04 -1.72
C THR A 404 19.64 6.08 -2.58
N THR A 405 20.74 5.51 -2.05
CA THR A 405 21.66 4.66 -2.85
C THR A 405 21.22 3.20 -2.92
N LYS A 406 20.30 2.78 -2.04
CA LYS A 406 19.88 1.38 -1.83
C LYS A 406 21.01 0.43 -1.42
N GLU A 407 22.17 0.97 -1.03
CA GLU A 407 23.29 0.20 -0.52
C GLU A 407 22.97 -0.37 0.87
N ILE A 408 23.29 -1.65 1.10
CA ILE A 408 23.14 -2.31 2.40
C ILE A 408 24.22 -1.78 3.35
N VAL A 409 23.79 -1.20 4.46
CA VAL A 409 24.67 -0.63 5.50
C VAL A 409 24.77 -1.50 6.75
N GLY A 410 23.89 -2.49 6.89
CA GLY A 410 23.86 -3.39 8.04
C GLY A 410 22.69 -4.36 7.99
N SER A 411 22.57 -5.17 9.05
CA SER A 411 21.44 -6.07 9.29
C SER A 411 20.64 -5.63 10.50
N ALA A 412 19.33 -5.85 10.44
CA ALA A 412 18.43 -5.65 11.56
C ALA A 412 18.15 -6.98 12.26
N GLN A 413 17.92 -6.91 13.56
CA GLN A 413 17.46 -8.03 14.36
C GLN A 413 15.94 -8.15 14.26
N MET A 414 15.42 -9.38 14.31
CA MET A 414 13.99 -9.63 14.28
C MET A 414 13.58 -10.45 15.50
N ALA A 415 12.51 -10.06 16.19
CA ALA A 415 11.99 -10.74 17.37
C ALA A 415 10.47 -10.88 17.29
N LYS A 416 9.93 -12.05 17.64
CA LYS A 416 8.48 -12.29 17.66
C LYS A 416 7.85 -11.55 18.84
N ILE A 417 6.79 -10.78 18.58
CA ILE A 417 5.98 -10.09 19.61
C ILE A 417 4.67 -10.86 19.86
N ALA A 418 4.00 -11.29 18.79
CA ALA A 418 2.73 -12.04 18.85
C ALA A 418 2.62 -13.00 17.64
N ALA A 419 1.51 -13.72 17.52
CA ALA A 419 1.26 -14.55 16.34
C ALA A 419 1.27 -13.69 15.07
N GLY A 420 2.16 -13.98 14.11
CA GLY A 420 2.33 -13.19 12.89
C GLY A 420 2.99 -11.82 13.08
N ARG A 421 3.23 -11.35 14.30
CA ARG A 421 3.75 -10.00 14.56
C ARG A 421 5.20 -10.01 15.02
N TYR A 422 6.03 -9.22 14.36
CA TYR A 422 7.47 -9.18 14.58
C TYR A 422 7.96 -7.75 14.77
N ASN A 423 8.90 -7.61 15.71
CA ASN A 423 9.70 -6.42 15.88
C ASN A 423 10.96 -6.54 15.03
N VAL A 424 11.25 -5.54 14.21
CA VAL A 424 12.51 -5.42 13.47
C VAL A 424 13.28 -4.24 14.08
N THR A 425 14.44 -4.51 14.64
CA THR A 425 15.24 -3.51 15.37
C THR A 425 16.65 -3.40 14.83
N TRP A 426 17.12 -2.17 14.65
CA TRP A 426 18.51 -1.88 14.30
C TRP A 426 19.09 -0.90 15.29
N PHE A 427 20.16 -1.30 15.99
CA PHE A 427 20.93 -0.37 16.81
C PHE A 427 21.78 0.49 15.87
N VAL A 428 21.43 1.76 15.75
CA VAL A 428 22.10 2.70 14.84
C VAL A 428 23.53 2.91 15.34
N PRO A 429 24.56 2.48 14.60
CA PRO A 429 25.94 2.63 15.06
C PRO A 429 26.31 4.12 15.25
N PRO A 430 27.13 4.46 16.27
CA PRO A 430 27.68 5.82 16.42
C PRO A 430 28.35 6.39 15.16
N GLU A 431 28.90 5.52 14.31
CA GLU A 431 29.58 5.81 13.07
C GLU A 431 28.69 5.84 11.82
N ALA A 432 27.38 5.56 11.94
CA ALA A 432 26.47 5.55 10.80
C ALA A 432 26.53 6.88 10.04
N LYS A 433 26.52 6.90 8.71
CA LYS A 433 26.49 8.18 7.97
C LYS A 433 25.17 8.93 8.26
N LEU A 434 25.19 10.26 8.17
CA LEU A 434 23.94 11.02 8.24
C LEU A 434 23.15 10.79 6.95
N GLY A 435 21.83 10.71 7.06
CA GLY A 435 20.96 10.58 5.90
C GLY A 435 19.71 9.75 6.17
N GLU A 436 19.05 9.41 5.09
CA GLU A 436 17.81 8.64 5.08
C GLU A 436 18.09 7.14 4.97
N TYR A 437 17.39 6.35 5.77
CA TYR A 437 17.54 4.91 5.88
C TYR A 437 16.18 4.22 5.81
N GLN A 438 16.19 2.95 5.40
CA GLN A 438 15.02 2.06 5.39
C GLN A 438 15.43 0.67 5.83
N PHE A 439 14.51 -0.06 6.46
CA PHE A 439 14.61 -1.52 6.55
C PHE A 439 14.23 -2.13 5.20
N LEU A 440 14.93 -3.18 4.80
CA LEU A 440 14.70 -3.93 3.57
C LEU A 440 14.57 -5.42 3.91
N ILE A 441 13.41 -5.98 3.57
CA ILE A 441 13.20 -7.41 3.50
C ILE A 441 13.27 -7.78 2.03
N LYS A 442 14.33 -8.49 1.61
CA LYS A 442 14.45 -8.92 0.22
C LYS A 442 13.37 -9.95 -0.14
N ALA A 443 13.06 -10.03 -1.41
CA ALA A 443 12.25 -11.10 -1.96
C ALA A 443 12.78 -12.47 -1.49
N TRP A 444 11.88 -13.31 -0.97
CA TRP A 444 12.11 -14.68 -0.52
C TRP A 444 12.98 -14.85 0.74
N ASN A 445 13.27 -13.78 1.48
CA ASN A 445 14.16 -13.81 2.66
C ASN A 445 13.48 -14.07 4.02
N LEU A 446 12.15 -14.22 4.07
CA LEU A 446 11.44 -14.69 5.26
C LEU A 446 11.04 -16.15 5.06
N TYR A 447 11.24 -16.95 6.10
CA TYR A 447 10.98 -18.39 6.13
C TYR A 447 10.02 -18.69 7.27
N ASP A 448 8.99 -19.49 7.02
CA ASP A 448 8.19 -20.03 8.12
C ASP A 448 8.92 -21.19 8.83
N LYS A 449 8.44 -21.57 10.03
CA LYS A 449 8.97 -22.69 10.80
C LYS A 449 8.47 -24.06 10.33
N VAL A 450 7.65 -24.10 9.29
CA VAL A 450 6.99 -25.32 8.87
C VAL A 450 8.03 -26.17 8.16
N ASP A 451 8.39 -27.29 8.79
CA ASP A 451 9.32 -28.24 8.21
C ASP A 451 8.57 -29.10 7.18
N VAL A 452 8.73 -28.75 5.91
CA VAL A 452 8.10 -29.42 4.76
C VAL A 452 9.19 -30.05 3.91
N TYR A 453 8.96 -31.32 3.55
CA TYR A 453 9.90 -32.16 2.79
C TYR A 453 10.29 -31.56 1.43
N GLU A 454 9.43 -30.70 0.86
CA GLU A 454 9.67 -29.98 -0.37
C GLU A 454 9.30 -28.50 -0.23
N GLY A 455 10.31 -27.63 -0.39
CA GLY A 455 10.18 -26.18 -0.50
C GLY A 455 9.60 -25.48 0.75
N PRO A 456 10.42 -24.79 1.56
CA PRO A 456 9.90 -24.01 2.68
C PRO A 456 8.96 -22.91 2.18
N ASN A 457 7.93 -22.55 2.95
CA ASN A 457 7.15 -21.38 2.59
C ASN A 457 7.99 -20.15 2.87
N ARG A 458 8.07 -19.29 1.86
CA ARG A 458 8.95 -18.13 1.92
C ARG A 458 8.33 -16.93 1.24
N GLY A 459 8.77 -15.76 1.63
CA GLY A 459 8.31 -14.50 1.07
C GLY A 459 9.03 -13.31 1.69
N PRO A 460 8.59 -12.09 1.43
CA PRO A 460 7.64 -11.71 0.38
C PRO A 460 8.14 -12.03 -1.04
N LYS A 461 7.27 -12.00 -2.06
CA LYS A 461 7.63 -12.30 -3.46
C LYS A 461 8.53 -11.22 -4.09
N GLU A 462 8.44 -10.01 -3.57
CA GLU A 462 9.17 -8.81 -3.99
C GLU A 462 9.81 -8.15 -2.77
N ASP A 463 10.77 -7.26 -2.99
CA ASP A 463 11.42 -6.52 -1.92
C ASP A 463 10.42 -5.61 -1.18
N VAL A 464 10.39 -5.70 0.16
CA VAL A 464 9.56 -4.85 1.02
C VAL A 464 10.44 -3.88 1.78
N TYR A 465 10.16 -2.59 1.60
CA TYR A 465 10.84 -1.50 2.28
C TYR A 465 9.95 -0.93 3.40
N SER A 466 10.55 -0.62 4.55
CA SER A 466 9.86 0.22 5.54
C SER A 466 9.70 1.65 5.03
N PRO A 467 8.82 2.46 5.65
CA PRO A 467 8.93 3.91 5.55
C PRO A 467 10.34 4.41 5.89
N VAL A 468 10.71 5.54 5.28
CA VAL A 468 12.02 6.18 5.47
C VAL A 468 12.13 6.78 6.87
N PHE A 469 13.30 6.65 7.49
CA PHE A 469 13.67 7.35 8.71
C PHE A 469 15.04 8.01 8.58
N VAL A 470 15.23 9.14 9.26
CA VAL A 470 16.45 9.93 9.22
C VAL A 470 17.35 9.57 10.39
N VAL A 471 18.59 9.18 10.11
CA VAL A 471 19.63 9.11 11.14
C VAL A 471 20.22 10.49 11.33
N GLY A 472 19.88 11.11 12.47
CA GLY A 472 20.25 12.47 12.82
C GLY A 472 21.47 12.58 13.72
N ILE A 473 21.95 13.81 13.89
CA ILE A 473 22.94 14.13 14.92
C ILE A 473 22.31 14.01 16.31
N THR A 474 23.11 13.58 17.28
CA THR A 474 22.78 13.56 18.70
C THR A 474 23.76 14.45 19.46
N LYS A 475 23.38 14.88 20.67
CA LYS A 475 24.22 15.73 21.50
C LYS A 475 25.05 14.86 22.45
N LEU A 476 26.28 15.28 22.71
CA LEU A 476 27.13 14.67 23.75
C LEU A 476 26.97 15.44 25.07
N VAL A 477 26.83 14.73 26.18
CA VAL A 477 26.97 15.26 27.53
C VAL A 477 28.43 15.15 27.93
N VAL A 478 29.04 16.27 28.33
CA VAL A 478 30.43 16.34 28.76
C VAL A 478 30.47 16.81 30.21
N VAL A 479 31.00 15.99 31.11
CA VAL A 479 31.14 16.31 32.53
C VAL A 479 32.63 16.28 32.90
N PRO A 480 33.31 17.45 32.84
CA PRO A 480 34.72 17.54 33.19
C PRO A 480 34.95 17.83 34.68
N GLU A 481 36.06 17.32 35.20
CA GLU A 481 36.56 17.56 36.56
C GLU A 481 38.09 17.62 36.56
N THR A 482 38.67 18.22 37.61
CA THR A 482 40.13 18.29 37.80
C THR A 482 40.61 17.43 38.97
N TYR A 483 41.74 16.77 38.77
CA TYR A 483 42.26 15.74 39.67
C TYR A 483 43.72 15.96 40.02
N ARG A 484 44.10 15.51 41.22
CA ARG A 484 45.51 15.51 41.69
C ARG A 484 46.34 14.38 41.09
N VAL A 485 45.71 13.23 40.84
CA VAL A 485 46.39 12.01 40.37
C VAL A 485 45.67 11.50 39.12
N LYS A 486 46.45 11.22 38.07
CA LYS A 486 45.91 10.69 36.80
C LYS A 486 45.16 9.38 37.05
N TYR A 487 44.00 9.23 36.42
CA TYR A 487 43.15 8.02 36.49
C TYR A 487 42.60 7.67 37.87
N ASN A 488 42.75 8.54 38.88
CA ASN A 488 42.17 8.32 40.20
C ASN A 488 41.05 9.31 40.49
N THR A 489 39.81 8.87 40.26
CA THR A 489 38.60 9.68 40.41
C THR A 489 38.30 10.08 41.86
N ALA A 490 38.94 9.47 42.86
CA ALA A 490 38.82 9.87 44.27
C ALA A 490 39.65 11.12 44.63
N THR A 491 40.47 11.63 43.70
CA THR A 491 41.42 12.73 43.95
C THR A 491 40.98 14.06 43.34
N VAL A 492 39.66 14.30 43.23
CA VAL A 492 39.11 15.59 42.77
C VAL A 492 39.70 16.73 43.59
N GLN A 493 40.28 17.72 42.90
CA GLN A 493 40.94 18.84 43.52
C GLN A 493 40.72 20.11 42.70
N LYS A 494 40.37 21.20 43.37
CA LYS A 494 40.16 22.52 42.75
C LYS A 494 41.24 23.54 43.05
N ALA A 495 42.10 23.35 44.05
CA ALA A 495 43.17 24.29 44.39
C ALA A 495 44.54 23.62 44.28
N PHE A 496 45.43 24.17 43.45
CA PHE A 496 46.75 23.63 43.14
C PHE A 496 47.85 24.63 43.50
N ILE A 497 49.02 24.12 43.86
CA ILE A 497 50.22 24.94 44.11
C ILE A 497 50.88 25.22 42.74
N PRO A 498 51.44 26.43 42.50
CA PRO A 498 52.21 26.70 41.29
C PRO A 498 53.24 25.60 40.98
N GLY A 499 53.26 25.11 39.73
CA GLY A 499 54.13 24.02 39.29
C GLY A 499 53.59 22.60 39.49
N SER A 500 52.36 22.44 40.00
CA SER A 500 51.68 21.13 40.07
C SER A 500 51.20 20.66 38.68
N MET A 501 51.17 19.34 38.48
CA MET A 501 50.41 18.75 37.37
C MET A 501 48.91 18.77 37.69
N VAL A 502 48.11 19.25 36.75
CA VAL A 502 46.64 19.25 36.79
C VAL A 502 46.16 18.20 35.80
N TYR A 503 45.44 17.19 36.29
CA TYR A 503 44.83 16.18 35.44
C TYR A 503 43.37 16.54 35.19
N ILE A 504 42.97 16.61 33.92
CA ILE A 504 41.61 16.96 33.52
C ILE A 504 40.93 15.66 33.06
N GLY A 505 39.90 15.22 33.75
CA GLY A 505 39.13 14.04 33.39
C GLY A 505 37.72 14.45 32.97
N ALA A 506 37.23 13.97 31.82
CA ALA A 506 35.87 14.20 31.36
C ALA A 506 35.11 12.90 31.07
N SER A 507 33.93 12.74 31.68
CA SER A 507 32.97 11.72 31.28
C SER A 507 32.16 12.26 30.09
N ILE A 508 32.16 11.52 28.98
CA ILE A 508 31.50 11.95 27.74
C ILE A 508 30.54 10.85 27.30
N THR A 509 29.25 11.15 27.23
CA THR A 509 28.18 10.19 26.91
C THR A 509 27.18 10.75 25.90
N TYR A 510 26.51 9.87 25.16
CA TYR A 510 25.39 10.26 24.28
C TYR A 510 24.15 10.57 25.12
N VAL A 511 23.49 11.72 24.86
CA VAL A 511 22.36 12.21 25.67
C VAL A 511 21.25 11.16 25.83
N GLU A 512 20.89 10.45 24.76
CA GLU A 512 19.73 9.55 24.79
C GLU A 512 20.03 8.16 25.34
N SER A 513 21.22 7.60 25.06
CA SER A 513 21.55 6.22 25.43
C SER A 513 22.45 6.10 26.66
N GLY A 514 23.10 7.19 27.08
CA GLY A 514 24.09 7.18 28.16
C GLY A 514 25.36 6.39 27.84
N VAL A 515 25.50 5.89 26.60
CA VAL A 515 26.67 5.11 26.16
C VAL A 515 27.91 6.03 26.17
N PRO A 516 29.06 5.59 26.72
CA PRO A 516 30.30 6.37 26.68
C PRO A 516 30.80 6.58 25.25
N MET A 517 31.27 7.80 24.95
CA MET A 517 32.01 8.08 23.72
C MET A 517 33.42 7.50 23.84
N THR A 518 33.68 6.39 23.16
CA THR A 518 34.99 5.71 23.16
C THR A 518 35.87 6.07 21.97
N MET A 519 35.29 6.61 20.90
CA MET A 519 35.97 7.00 19.66
C MET A 519 35.60 8.44 19.28
N GLY A 520 36.58 9.20 18.80
CA GLY A 520 36.41 10.62 18.47
C GLY A 520 37.59 11.46 18.95
N SER A 521 37.29 12.70 19.29
CA SER A 521 38.25 13.66 19.84
C SER A 521 37.64 14.40 21.03
N ALA A 522 38.43 14.56 22.09
CA ALA A 522 38.12 15.47 23.18
C ALA A 522 39.34 16.36 23.44
N ARG A 523 39.08 17.65 23.63
CA ARG A 523 40.11 18.64 23.95
C ARG A 523 39.65 19.52 25.10
N ALA A 524 40.54 19.75 26.05
CA ALA A 524 40.32 20.69 27.14
C ALA A 524 41.01 22.01 26.81
N TYR A 525 40.26 23.10 26.86
CA TYR A 525 40.73 24.45 26.63
C TYR A 525 40.77 25.16 27.98
N ILE A 526 41.95 25.60 28.38
CA ILE A 526 42.15 26.25 29.67
C ILE A 526 42.24 27.76 29.43
N TYR A 527 41.40 28.52 30.12
CA TYR A 527 41.33 29.97 30.04
C TYR A 527 41.78 30.57 31.36
N ASN A 528 42.50 31.68 31.30
CA ASN A 528 42.76 32.48 32.49
C ASN A 528 41.55 33.38 32.83
N MET A 529 41.67 34.14 33.92
CA MET A 529 40.61 35.04 34.38
C MET A 529 40.24 36.18 33.42
N THR A 530 41.09 36.53 32.46
CA THR A 530 40.78 37.55 31.45
C THR A 530 40.09 36.96 30.22
N GLY A 531 39.75 35.66 30.26
CA GLY A 531 39.17 34.93 29.13
C GLY A 531 40.18 34.57 28.04
N HIS A 532 41.48 34.75 28.29
CA HIS A 532 42.53 34.40 27.32
C HIS A 532 42.80 32.89 27.39
N LEU A 533 42.81 32.22 26.23
CA LEU A 533 43.14 30.80 26.10
C LEU A 533 44.64 30.57 26.38
N ILE A 534 44.96 29.93 27.50
CA ILE A 534 46.35 29.71 27.91
C ILE A 534 46.92 28.36 27.47
N ALA A 535 46.06 27.37 27.25
CA ALA A 535 46.47 26.05 26.82
C ALA A 535 45.33 25.28 26.15
N GLU A 536 45.69 24.45 25.18
CA GLU A 536 44.84 23.43 24.59
C GLU A 536 45.46 22.06 24.91
N VAL A 537 44.68 21.21 25.57
CA VAL A 537 45.12 19.92 26.07
C VAL A 537 44.37 18.83 25.32
N HIS A 538 45.11 18.02 24.56
CA HIS A 538 44.58 16.83 23.94
C HIS A 538 44.23 15.79 25.01
N MET A 539 43.03 15.23 24.93
CA MET A 539 42.55 14.22 25.88
C MET A 539 42.53 12.84 25.22
N ILE A 540 42.80 11.80 25.99
CA ILE A 540 42.82 10.40 25.55
C ILE A 540 41.79 9.61 26.36
N TYR A 541 40.97 8.81 25.69
CA TYR A 541 40.02 7.92 26.34
C TYR A 541 40.73 6.79 27.12
N HIS A 542 40.28 6.53 28.34
CA HIS A 542 40.78 5.45 29.18
C HIS A 542 39.65 4.48 29.53
N SER A 543 39.82 3.20 29.19
CA SER A 543 38.77 2.17 29.33
C SER A 543 38.31 1.96 30.77
N ASP A 544 39.24 1.91 31.73
CA ASP A 544 38.91 1.48 33.10
C ASP A 544 38.12 2.55 33.87
N THR A 545 38.44 3.82 33.63
CA THR A 545 37.72 4.96 34.23
C THR A 545 36.51 5.37 33.38
N ARG A 546 36.42 4.91 32.14
CA ARG A 546 35.42 5.34 31.13
C ARG A 546 35.37 6.86 30.93
N MET A 547 36.54 7.49 31.00
CA MET A 547 36.70 8.95 30.90
C MET A 547 37.83 9.31 29.94
N TRP A 548 37.74 10.51 29.36
CA TRP A 548 38.82 11.13 28.61
C TRP A 548 39.73 11.89 29.56
N TRP A 549 41.05 11.77 29.39
CA TRP A 549 42.03 12.37 30.29
C TRP A 549 43.04 13.25 29.55
N GLY A 550 43.25 14.45 30.06
CA GLY A 550 44.30 15.38 29.64
C GLY A 550 45.22 15.74 30.82
N GLU A 551 46.42 16.19 30.50
CA GLU A 551 47.41 16.62 31.49
C GLU A 551 47.88 18.03 31.19
N TRP A 552 48.01 18.85 32.23
CA TRP A 552 48.52 20.20 32.09
C TRP A 552 49.48 20.57 33.23
N ASN A 553 50.63 21.12 32.88
CA ASN A 553 51.64 21.56 33.84
C ASN A 553 51.47 23.05 34.15
N SER A 554 51.21 23.37 35.43
CA SER A 554 51.00 24.75 35.88
C SER A 554 52.29 25.57 36.09
N THR A 555 53.46 25.04 35.70
CA THR A 555 54.75 25.74 35.84
C THR A 555 54.77 27.03 35.01
N GLY A 556 55.14 28.15 35.64
CA GLY A 556 55.25 29.45 34.98
C GLY A 556 53.94 30.22 34.85
N TYR A 557 52.82 29.67 35.33
CA TYR A 557 51.52 30.35 35.32
C TYR A 557 51.23 31.04 36.67
N PRO A 558 50.70 32.28 36.65
CA PRO A 558 50.45 33.05 37.87
C PRO A 558 49.32 32.46 38.72
N ALA A 559 49.22 32.90 39.97
CA ALA A 559 48.07 32.58 40.81
C ALA A 559 46.79 33.16 40.21
N GLY A 560 45.72 32.36 40.14
CA GLY A 560 44.52 32.71 39.39
C GLY A 560 43.48 31.60 39.36
N ARG A 561 42.24 31.97 38.99
CA ARG A 561 41.22 31.01 38.53
C ARG A 561 41.48 30.66 37.06
N TYR A 562 41.36 29.38 36.75
CA TYR A 562 41.48 28.83 35.42
C TYR A 562 40.22 28.06 35.08
N ASP A 563 39.49 28.53 34.09
CA ASP A 563 38.29 27.87 33.58
C ASP A 563 38.71 26.84 32.53
N VAL A 564 38.15 25.65 32.60
CA VAL A 564 38.45 24.53 31.71
C VAL A 564 37.19 24.18 30.95
N ILE A 565 37.21 24.39 29.64
CA ILE A 565 36.12 23.99 28.75
C ILE A 565 36.58 22.73 28.01
N VAL A 566 35.86 21.62 28.19
CA VAL A 566 36.10 20.40 27.43
C VAL A 566 35.11 20.35 26.28
N LYS A 567 35.63 20.33 25.05
CA LYS A 567 34.83 20.11 23.84
C LYS A 567 35.11 18.71 23.32
N ALA A 568 34.03 18.01 23.02
CA ALA A 568 34.04 16.65 22.50
C ALA A 568 33.38 16.63 21.12
N ARG A 569 33.96 15.84 20.23
CA ARG A 569 33.36 15.48 18.95
C ARG A 569 33.60 14.01 18.67
N ASP A 570 32.55 13.25 18.41
CA ASP A 570 32.70 11.86 17.97
C ASP A 570 33.02 11.77 16.46
N ILE A 571 33.17 10.54 15.95
CA ILE A 571 33.38 10.27 14.51
C ILE A 571 32.16 10.61 13.63
N GLY A 572 30.99 10.73 14.25
CA GLY A 572 29.72 11.08 13.60
C GLY A 572 29.45 12.59 13.53
N TYR A 573 30.36 13.45 14.01
CA TYR A 573 30.16 14.91 14.17
C TYR A 573 29.16 15.32 15.25
N ASN A 574 28.78 14.41 16.16
CA ASN A 574 28.07 14.78 17.37
C ASN A 574 29.01 15.60 18.26
N VAL A 575 28.52 16.73 18.77
CA VAL A 575 29.32 17.65 19.59
C VAL A 575 28.75 17.77 21.00
N GLY A 576 29.64 18.00 21.96
CA GLY A 576 29.29 18.33 23.33
C GLY A 576 30.33 19.23 23.95
N GLU A 577 29.88 20.02 24.91
CA GLU A 577 30.72 20.93 25.67
C GLU A 577 30.34 20.85 27.14
N GLY A 578 31.36 20.85 27.99
CA GLY A 578 31.22 20.91 29.44
C GLY A 578 32.31 21.78 30.02
N ALA A 579 32.05 22.38 31.18
CA ALA A 579 32.99 23.27 31.82
C ALA A 579 33.24 22.88 33.28
N THR A 580 34.48 23.08 33.72
CA THR A 580 34.90 23.03 35.13
C THR A 580 35.92 24.13 35.38
N PHE A 581 36.47 24.21 36.58
CA PHE A 581 37.49 25.21 36.93
C PHE A 581 38.40 24.69 38.03
N PHE A 582 39.61 25.25 38.07
CA PHE A 582 40.55 25.08 39.17
C PHE A 582 41.26 26.40 39.46
N TYR A 583 42.03 26.43 40.54
CA TYR A 583 42.80 27.58 40.99
C TYR A 583 44.27 27.23 41.17
N ILE A 584 45.13 28.21 40.89
CA ILE A 584 46.53 28.21 41.32
C ILE A 584 46.66 29.17 42.51
N SER A 585 47.10 28.68 43.66
CA SER A 585 47.23 29.46 44.91
C SER A 585 48.39 30.47 44.88
N GLY A 586 48.23 31.61 45.56
CA GLY A 586 49.21 32.70 45.58
C GLY A 586 49.27 33.43 46.93
N LEU A 587 50.46 33.95 47.30
CA LEU A 587 50.63 34.90 48.40
C LEU A 587 51.42 36.10 47.90
N THR A 588 50.90 37.29 48.15
CA THR A 588 51.52 38.56 47.74
C THR A 588 51.59 39.52 48.91
N ILE A 589 52.65 40.32 48.95
CA ILE A 589 52.85 41.39 49.94
C ILE A 589 53.06 42.68 49.14
N SER A 590 52.26 43.69 49.44
CA SER A 590 52.40 45.01 48.82
C SER A 590 52.39 46.11 49.89
N PRO A 591 53.41 46.98 49.94
CA PRO A 591 54.68 46.89 49.20
C PRO A 591 55.58 45.74 49.73
N ALA A 592 56.43 45.16 48.87
CA ALA A 592 57.34 44.06 49.23
C ALA A 592 58.57 44.49 50.04
N LYS A 593 58.76 45.79 50.24
CA LYS A 593 59.81 46.38 51.07
C LYS A 593 59.28 47.62 51.77
N GLY A 594 59.80 47.95 52.94
CA GLY A 594 59.33 49.11 53.69
C GLY A 594 60.10 49.37 54.97
N THR A 595 59.82 50.53 55.57
CA THR A 595 60.33 50.93 56.88
C THR A 595 59.50 50.29 57.98
N VAL A 596 60.04 50.27 59.19
CA VAL A 596 59.37 49.79 60.40
C VAL A 596 59.17 50.95 61.38
N PRO A 597 58.17 50.94 62.26
CA PRO A 597 57.95 52.05 63.17
C PRO A 597 58.94 52.03 64.35
N PRO A 598 59.01 53.09 65.17
CA PRO A 598 59.76 53.08 66.43
C PRO A 598 59.27 51.98 67.38
N ILE A 599 60.13 51.57 68.30
CA ILE A 599 59.83 50.43 69.17
C ILE A 599 58.59 50.64 70.04
N GLU A 600 58.29 51.88 70.46
CA GLU A 600 57.07 52.21 71.20
C GLU A 600 55.77 51.90 70.43
N ASN A 601 55.85 51.76 69.10
CA ASN A 601 54.74 51.44 68.23
C ASN A 601 54.59 49.93 67.95
N THR A 602 55.44 49.07 68.53
CA THR A 602 55.34 47.61 68.43
C THR A 602 55.01 46.97 69.77
N LYS A 603 54.04 46.05 69.77
CA LYS A 603 53.60 45.28 70.94
C LYS A 603 53.70 43.78 70.66
N CYS A 604 54.29 43.06 71.62
CA CYS A 604 54.43 41.60 71.59
C CYS A 604 53.59 40.97 72.71
N GLU A 605 52.62 40.13 72.35
CA GLU A 605 51.74 39.44 73.29
C GLU A 605 51.95 37.92 73.21
N LYS A 606 52.19 37.27 74.36
CA LYS A 606 52.33 35.81 74.43
C LYS A 606 50.96 35.15 74.53
N LEU A 607 50.65 34.26 73.60
CA LEU A 607 49.39 33.51 73.56
C LEU A 607 49.45 32.26 74.44
N LYS A 608 48.27 31.74 74.81
CA LYS A 608 48.12 30.54 75.66
C LYS A 608 48.77 29.28 75.09
N ASP A 609 48.89 29.17 73.77
CA ASP A 609 49.52 28.04 73.06
C ASP A 609 51.06 28.16 72.94
N GLY A 610 51.62 29.24 73.49
CA GLY A 610 53.05 29.56 73.46
C GLY A 610 53.52 30.24 72.17
N ASN A 611 52.62 30.54 71.23
CA ASN A 611 52.93 31.42 70.09
C ASN A 611 52.90 32.90 70.54
N TRP A 612 53.47 33.77 69.71
CA TRP A 612 53.50 35.21 69.97
C TRP A 612 52.69 35.96 68.92
N LEU A 613 51.76 36.81 69.35
CA LEU A 613 51.08 37.77 68.49
C LEU A 613 51.84 39.10 68.51
N ILE A 614 52.17 39.61 67.34
CA ILE A 614 52.99 40.81 67.20
C ILE A 614 52.21 41.83 66.39
N THR A 615 51.93 42.97 67.02
CA THR A 615 51.16 44.05 66.42
C THR A 615 52.00 45.31 66.41
N ALA A 616 51.97 46.03 65.29
CA ALA A 616 52.63 47.32 65.18
C ALA A 616 51.68 48.36 64.60
N THR A 617 52.01 49.64 64.83
CA THR A 617 51.26 50.79 64.33
C THR A 617 52.19 51.70 63.55
N VAL A 618 51.70 52.34 62.49
CA VAL A 618 52.49 53.34 61.75
C VAL A 618 52.74 54.52 62.68
N TYR A 619 53.99 54.92 62.83
CA TYR A 619 54.33 56.19 63.47
C TYR A 619 54.19 57.30 62.44
N VAL A 620 53.38 58.30 62.74
CA VAL A 620 53.26 59.52 61.94
C VAL A 620 53.79 60.67 62.78
N ASP A 621 54.79 61.38 62.26
CA ASP A 621 55.30 62.55 62.95
C ASP A 621 54.27 63.69 62.88
N PRO A 622 53.84 64.25 64.03
CA PRO A 622 52.73 65.21 64.07
C PRO A 622 53.05 66.55 63.39
N ALA A 623 54.33 66.89 63.18
CA ALA A 623 54.72 68.18 62.60
C ALA A 623 54.99 68.11 61.09
N THR A 624 55.44 66.97 60.56
CA THR A 624 55.74 66.83 59.12
C THR A 624 54.77 65.94 58.36
N GLY A 625 53.95 65.15 59.08
CA GLY A 625 53.13 64.10 58.47
C GLY A 625 53.94 62.94 57.87
N LYS A 626 55.28 62.97 57.94
CA LYS A 626 56.13 61.85 57.52
C LYS A 626 55.91 60.66 58.44
N SER A 627 56.07 59.45 57.92
CA SER A 627 55.76 58.22 58.67
C SER A 627 56.83 57.14 58.61
N LEU A 628 57.03 56.44 59.72
CA LEU A 628 57.85 55.25 59.84
C LEU A 628 56.97 54.06 60.21
N GLY A 629 57.20 52.93 59.55
CA GLY A 629 56.29 51.80 59.62
C GLY A 629 55.44 51.75 58.37
N THR A 630 55.72 50.77 57.52
CA THR A 630 54.98 50.54 56.30
C THR A 630 53.83 49.59 56.60
N THR A 631 52.60 50.04 56.33
CA THR A 631 51.46 49.13 56.31
C THR A 631 51.59 48.27 55.06
N ILE A 632 51.76 46.97 55.26
CA ILE A 632 51.76 45.99 54.19
C ILE A 632 50.37 45.37 54.09
N THR A 633 49.92 45.21 52.86
CA THR A 633 48.77 44.37 52.55
C THR A 633 49.28 42.97 52.28
N VAL A 634 48.92 42.02 53.13
CA VAL A 634 49.17 40.60 52.90
C VAL A 634 47.93 40.01 52.29
N THR A 635 48.01 39.65 51.01
CA THR A 635 46.88 39.09 50.26
C THR A 635 47.21 37.68 49.85
N GLY A 636 46.42 36.73 50.33
CA GLY A 636 46.41 35.37 49.84
C GLY A 636 45.25 35.16 48.90
N ALA A 637 45.51 34.48 47.79
CA ALA A 637 44.49 34.15 46.83
C ALA A 637 44.43 32.63 46.65
N TYR A 638 43.21 32.12 46.58
CA TYR A 638 42.91 30.73 46.25
C TYR A 638 43.49 29.69 47.24
N PHE A 639 43.42 29.98 48.53
CA PHE A 639 43.60 29.01 49.60
C PHE A 639 42.36 28.10 49.72
N THR A 640 42.33 27.20 50.70
CA THR A 640 41.11 26.42 50.97
C THR A 640 39.92 27.36 51.24
N PRO A 641 38.80 27.26 50.51
CA PRO A 641 37.59 28.05 50.78
C PRO A 641 37.05 27.88 52.21
N ASN A 642 36.52 28.97 52.80
CA ASN A 642 35.92 28.96 54.14
C ASN A 642 36.82 28.36 55.24
N SER A 643 38.12 28.55 55.12
CA SER A 643 39.15 28.07 56.03
C SER A 643 39.70 29.20 56.88
N LYS A 644 40.65 28.87 57.77
CA LYS A 644 41.37 29.85 58.59
C LYS A 644 42.84 29.86 58.21
N VAL A 645 43.40 31.05 58.03
CA VAL A 645 44.81 31.26 57.68
C VAL A 645 45.53 32.00 58.81
N ASN A 646 46.73 31.52 59.14
CA ASN A 646 47.67 32.22 60.02
C ASN A 646 48.82 32.77 59.17
N VAL A 647 49.16 34.04 59.42
CA VAL A 647 50.29 34.74 58.79
C VAL A 647 51.40 34.85 59.82
N THR A 648 52.57 34.30 59.50
CA THR A 648 53.73 34.27 60.40
C THR A 648 54.95 34.85 59.74
N VAL A 649 55.90 35.29 60.55
CA VAL A 649 57.26 35.63 60.14
C VAL A 649 58.25 34.60 60.68
N ASP A 650 59.30 34.35 59.92
CA ASP A 650 60.37 33.40 60.23
C ASP A 650 61.24 33.80 61.42
N TRP A 651 61.54 35.10 61.59
CA TRP A 651 62.44 35.56 62.65
C TRP A 651 62.19 37.02 63.11
N LEU A 652 62.35 37.31 64.41
CA LEU A 652 62.33 38.66 65.00
C LEU A 652 63.32 38.79 66.19
N PRO A 653 63.85 40.00 66.49
CA PRO A 653 64.94 40.21 67.44
C PRO A 653 64.53 40.26 68.92
N TYR A 654 63.22 40.26 69.23
CA TYR A 654 62.76 40.41 70.61
C TYR A 654 63.16 39.20 71.46
N PRO A 655 63.84 39.36 72.61
CA PRO A 655 64.43 38.24 73.36
C PRO A 655 63.47 37.06 73.61
N ASP A 656 62.27 37.34 74.11
CA ASP A 656 61.28 36.31 74.42
C ASP A 656 60.65 35.67 73.19
N VAL A 657 60.45 36.44 72.10
CA VAL A 657 59.93 35.95 70.82
C VAL A 657 60.98 35.09 70.13
N LYS A 658 62.23 35.55 70.09
CA LYS A 658 63.38 34.86 69.52
C LYS A 658 63.62 33.52 70.20
N ALA A 659 63.57 33.48 71.53
CA ALA A 659 63.69 32.24 72.30
C ALA A 659 62.54 31.27 71.99
N ALA A 660 61.31 31.76 71.80
CA ALA A 660 60.16 30.92 71.47
C ALA A 660 60.23 30.34 70.04
N ILE A 661 60.66 31.14 69.05
CA ILE A 661 60.85 30.68 67.68
C ILE A 661 61.88 29.54 67.62
N ALA A 662 62.98 29.65 68.39
CA ALA A 662 64.03 28.63 68.45
C ALA A 662 63.55 27.25 68.95
N VAL A 663 62.43 27.19 69.68
CA VAL A 663 61.80 25.94 70.16
C VAL A 663 60.54 25.57 69.36
N GLY A 664 60.39 26.06 68.13
CA GLY A 664 59.32 25.67 67.19
C GLY A 664 58.00 26.42 67.37
N LYS A 665 57.95 27.49 68.16
CA LYS A 665 56.78 28.39 68.24
C LYS A 665 56.80 29.42 67.11
N LYS A 666 55.64 30.03 66.85
CA LYS A 666 55.46 30.96 65.73
C LYS A 666 55.32 32.40 66.20
N ALA A 667 55.92 33.33 65.45
CA ALA A 667 55.61 34.76 65.52
C ALA A 667 54.48 35.07 64.52
N LEU A 668 53.27 35.23 65.05
CA LEU A 668 52.05 35.53 64.31
C LEU A 668 51.97 37.04 64.09
N LEU A 669 51.92 37.43 62.82
CA LEU A 669 51.61 38.80 62.40
C LEU A 669 50.10 39.00 62.27
N ALA A 670 49.36 37.93 61.94
CA ALA A 670 47.91 37.87 61.97
C ALA A 670 47.46 36.41 62.17
N MET A 671 46.33 36.21 62.86
CA MET A 671 45.81 34.88 63.18
C MET A 671 44.35 34.73 62.78
N ASN A 672 43.95 33.49 62.48
CA ASN A 672 42.56 33.10 62.20
C ASN A 672 41.88 33.96 61.12
N LEU A 673 42.63 34.39 60.11
CA LEU A 673 42.08 35.14 58.98
C LEU A 673 41.11 34.24 58.21
N PRO A 674 39.83 34.61 58.08
CA PRO A 674 38.89 33.83 57.30
C PRO A 674 39.25 33.94 55.82
N THR A 675 39.21 32.82 55.11
CA THR A 675 39.15 32.84 53.65
C THR A 675 37.70 32.89 53.19
N ASP A 676 37.42 33.63 52.13
CA ASP A 676 36.10 33.66 51.50
C ASP A 676 35.76 32.36 50.74
N ALA A 677 34.62 32.35 50.05
CA ALA A 677 34.16 31.19 49.26
C ALA A 677 35.11 30.84 48.09
N GLU A 678 35.96 31.78 47.68
CA GLU A 678 36.98 31.63 46.66
C GLU A 678 38.38 31.36 47.25
N GLY A 679 38.49 31.25 48.58
CA GLY A 679 39.75 30.98 49.25
C GLY A 679 40.66 32.22 49.38
N LYS A 680 40.16 33.43 49.20
CA LYS A 680 40.95 34.66 49.33
C LYS A 680 40.90 35.19 50.76
N PHE A 681 41.99 35.80 51.18
CA PHE A 681 42.03 36.62 52.37
C PHE A 681 42.90 37.85 52.09
N SER A 682 42.59 38.96 52.73
CA SER A 682 43.44 40.14 52.73
C SER A 682 43.48 40.71 54.13
N THR A 683 44.67 41.08 54.59
CA THR A 683 44.84 41.74 55.88
C THR A 683 45.89 42.83 55.76
N LEU A 684 45.65 43.92 56.48
CA LEU A 684 46.62 44.98 56.67
C LEU A 684 47.42 44.69 57.94
N ILE A 685 48.74 44.78 57.83
CA ILE A 685 49.67 44.57 58.94
C ILE A 685 50.73 45.66 58.83
N VAL A 686 51.09 46.31 59.94
CA VAL A 686 52.32 47.09 59.98
C VAL A 686 53.45 46.16 60.36
N PHE A 687 54.51 46.11 59.55
CA PHE A 687 55.62 45.22 59.86
C PHE A 687 56.33 45.69 61.15
N PRO A 688 56.57 44.79 62.13
CA PRO A 688 57.03 45.19 63.46
C PRO A 688 58.45 45.75 63.47
N THR A 689 58.78 46.54 64.50
CA THR A 689 60.09 47.18 64.67
C THR A 689 61.21 46.15 64.72
N THR A 690 61.97 46.03 63.64
CA THR A 690 63.08 45.11 63.56
C THR A 690 64.21 45.72 62.75
N MET A 691 65.39 45.14 62.86
CA MET A 691 66.57 45.56 62.11
C MET A 691 66.47 45.20 60.62
N LYS A 692 67.31 45.86 59.81
CA LYS A 692 67.43 45.61 58.37
C LYS A 692 67.52 44.12 58.03
N GLY A 693 66.82 43.72 56.98
CA GLY A 693 66.96 42.39 56.37
C GLY A 693 65.72 41.93 55.62
N THR A 694 65.84 40.80 54.93
CA THR A 694 64.71 40.10 54.31
C THR A 694 64.10 39.12 55.31
N TYR A 695 62.78 39.11 55.37
CA TYR A 695 61.98 38.27 56.25
C TYR A 695 60.99 37.47 55.41
N VAL A 696 60.89 36.16 55.65
CA VAL A 696 59.92 35.30 54.97
C VAL A 696 58.61 35.32 55.73
N ILE A 697 57.60 35.92 55.11
CA ILE A 697 56.22 35.84 55.56
C ILE A 697 55.61 34.56 55.01
N THR A 698 55.00 33.77 55.89
CA THR A 698 54.36 32.51 55.55
C THR A 698 52.87 32.60 55.89
N ALA A 699 52.02 32.29 54.91
CA ALA A 699 50.60 32.07 55.13
C ALA A 699 50.32 30.57 55.11
N ARG A 700 49.72 30.05 56.18
CA ARG A 700 49.34 28.64 56.30
C ARG A 700 47.86 28.52 56.64
N ASP A 701 47.12 27.75 55.86
CA ASP A 701 45.73 27.42 56.17
C ASP A 701 45.59 26.20 57.10
N ALA A 702 44.39 26.01 57.64
CA ALA A 702 44.06 24.90 58.53
C ALA A 702 44.15 23.51 57.88
N LYS A 703 44.20 23.41 56.54
CA LYS A 703 44.32 22.17 55.78
C LYS A 703 45.75 21.87 55.34
N GLY A 704 46.71 22.72 55.71
CA GLY A 704 48.13 22.51 55.49
C GLY A 704 48.67 23.09 54.21
N LEU A 705 47.89 23.87 53.45
CA LEU A 705 48.40 24.64 52.32
C LEU A 705 49.32 25.75 52.85
N VAL A 706 50.52 25.87 52.27
CA VAL A 706 51.55 26.84 52.70
C VAL A 706 52.00 27.65 51.50
N MET A 707 51.93 28.97 51.63
CA MET A 707 52.51 29.89 50.66
C MET A 707 53.45 30.85 51.38
N THR A 708 54.52 31.27 50.70
CA THR A 708 55.52 32.18 51.24
C THR A 708 55.67 33.40 50.35
N ALA A 709 55.99 34.52 50.97
CA ALA A 709 56.33 35.77 50.31
C ALA A 709 57.41 36.47 51.14
N LYS A 710 58.21 37.34 50.52
CA LYS A 710 59.33 38.02 51.18
C LYS A 710 58.99 39.48 51.44
N PHE A 711 59.33 39.96 52.63
CA PHE A 711 59.31 41.39 52.95
C PHE A 711 60.71 41.85 53.31
N GLU A 712 61.17 42.94 52.69
CA GLU A 712 62.47 43.54 52.98
C GLU A 712 62.31 44.78 53.88
N VAL A 713 62.89 44.71 55.08
CA VAL A 713 62.97 45.86 55.98
C VAL A 713 64.12 46.75 55.54
N VAL A 714 63.77 47.97 55.14
CA VAL A 714 64.72 49.01 54.79
C VAL A 714 64.81 50.06 55.92
N PRO A 715 66.02 50.56 56.23
CA PRO A 715 66.19 51.65 57.18
C PRO A 715 65.40 52.90 56.77
N GLY A 716 64.64 53.46 57.71
CA GLY A 716 63.91 54.71 57.52
C GLY A 716 64.39 55.80 58.47
N MET A 717 64.29 57.05 58.03
CA MET A 717 64.56 58.23 58.85
C MET A 717 63.49 59.30 58.60
N ILE A 718 63.12 60.03 59.65
CA ILE A 718 62.31 61.24 59.62
C ILE A 718 63.09 62.36 60.31
N LEU A 719 63.09 63.51 59.66
CA LEU A 719 63.52 64.81 60.15
C LEU A 719 62.29 65.69 60.36
N THR A 720 62.23 66.37 61.50
CA THR A 720 61.07 67.21 61.87
C THR A 720 61.49 68.43 62.70
N PRO A 721 60.95 69.63 62.42
CA PRO A 721 59.95 69.98 61.38
C PRO A 721 60.54 70.11 59.95
N ASP A 722 59.68 70.04 58.93
CA ASP A 722 59.96 70.15 57.48
C ASP A 722 58.66 70.60 56.75
N PRO A 723 58.65 71.67 55.93
CA PRO A 723 59.76 72.54 55.55
C PRO A 723 60.20 73.46 56.70
N VAL A 724 61.42 73.99 56.59
CA VAL A 724 61.94 75.01 57.51
C VAL A 724 62.24 76.31 56.76
N VAL A 725 61.96 77.44 57.41
CA VAL A 725 62.25 78.79 56.90
C VAL A 725 63.52 79.28 57.58
N GLY A 726 64.63 79.31 56.84
CA GLY A 726 65.95 79.66 57.40
C GLY A 726 66.48 78.62 58.40
N SER A 727 67.14 79.07 59.46
CA SER A 727 67.75 78.19 60.47
C SER A 727 66.73 77.60 61.44
N ALA A 728 66.78 76.28 61.68
CA ALA A 728 65.83 75.56 62.54
C ALA A 728 66.46 74.36 63.28
N LEU A 729 65.88 74.00 64.43
CA LEU A 729 66.20 72.78 65.20
C LEU A 729 65.44 71.59 64.60
N ILE A 730 66.14 70.50 64.30
CA ILE A 730 65.60 69.29 63.65
C ILE A 730 65.78 68.08 64.56
N ARG A 731 64.69 67.38 64.88
CA ARG A 731 64.70 66.07 65.52
C ARG A 731 64.89 64.97 64.48
N VAL A 732 65.65 63.93 64.83
CA VAL A 732 65.89 62.73 64.01
C VAL A 732 65.21 61.52 64.64
N ILE A 733 64.41 60.83 63.84
CA ILE A 733 63.75 59.58 64.22
C ILE A 733 64.15 58.58 63.15
N ALA A 734 64.88 57.51 63.50
CA ALA A 734 65.28 56.49 62.53
C ALA A 734 65.12 55.08 63.08
N THR A 735 64.72 54.16 62.22
CA THR A 735 64.31 52.79 62.55
C THR A 735 64.67 51.84 61.40
N GLY A 736 64.67 50.53 61.64
CA GLY A 736 65.08 49.57 60.62
C GLY A 736 66.60 49.53 60.39
N LEU A 737 67.39 50.14 61.30
CA LEU A 737 68.84 50.12 61.27
C LEU A 737 69.38 48.73 61.65
N PRO A 738 70.61 48.36 61.26
CA PRO A 738 71.29 47.19 61.83
C PRO A 738 71.39 47.32 63.35
N ALA A 739 71.31 46.21 64.10
CA ALA A 739 71.49 46.24 65.56
C ALA A 739 72.97 46.44 65.92
N ASN A 740 73.32 47.48 66.68
CA ASN A 740 74.71 47.79 66.97
C ASN A 740 74.99 47.77 68.49
N ILE A 741 75.83 46.83 68.92
CA ILE A 741 75.92 46.42 70.34
C ILE A 741 77.28 46.77 70.99
N THR A 742 78.28 47.28 70.27
CA THR A 742 79.60 47.56 70.87
C THR A 742 79.89 49.05 70.98
N ALA A 743 80.20 49.51 72.18
CA ALA A 743 80.36 50.91 72.57
C ALA A 743 81.65 51.59 72.02
N ASP A 744 82.38 50.91 71.14
CA ASP A 744 83.82 51.13 70.99
C ASP A 744 84.26 51.40 69.54
N SER A 745 83.44 51.15 68.50
CA SER A 745 83.94 51.19 67.11
C SER A 745 82.93 51.47 65.99
N SER A 746 81.68 51.81 66.30
CA SER A 746 80.62 51.90 65.29
C SER A 746 79.65 53.06 65.58
N SER A 747 80.16 54.30 65.57
CA SER A 747 79.32 55.50 65.62
C SER A 747 78.50 55.67 64.33
N LEU A 748 77.24 56.09 64.47
CA LEU A 748 76.46 56.61 63.35
C LEU A 748 76.89 58.05 63.08
N ASP A 749 77.34 58.33 61.86
CA ASP A 749 77.72 59.67 61.43
C ASP A 749 76.54 60.33 60.71
N LEU A 750 76.34 61.63 60.89
CA LEU A 750 75.33 62.39 60.17
C LEU A 750 76.01 63.24 59.09
N LEU A 751 75.83 62.85 57.82
CA LEU A 751 76.33 63.59 56.67
C LEU A 751 75.27 64.55 56.17
N VAL A 752 75.67 65.75 55.75
CA VAL A 752 74.79 66.74 55.12
C VAL A 752 75.19 66.87 53.66
N ASN A 753 74.27 66.56 52.74
CA ASN A 753 74.54 66.47 51.30
C ASN A 753 75.79 65.61 50.96
N GLY A 754 76.03 64.56 51.75
CA GLY A 754 77.19 63.67 51.60
C GLY A 754 78.51 64.20 52.17
N MET A 755 78.52 65.40 52.76
CA MET A 755 79.70 66.01 53.39
C MET A 755 79.61 65.93 54.93
N ASP A 756 80.75 65.72 55.58
CA ASP A 756 80.90 65.78 57.05
C ASP A 756 81.02 67.24 57.53
N ALA A 757 79.95 68.01 57.35
CA ALA A 757 79.95 69.46 57.58
C ALA A 757 79.64 69.87 59.04
N MET A 758 79.43 68.90 59.94
CA MET A 758 78.94 69.16 61.30
C MET A 758 80.03 69.18 62.39
N THR A 759 81.30 68.95 62.02
CA THR A 759 82.45 68.82 62.94
C THR A 759 82.71 70.01 63.86
N MET A 760 82.21 71.22 63.56
CA MET A 760 82.50 72.43 64.34
C MET A 760 81.30 73.09 65.07
N LEU A 761 80.04 72.78 64.74
CA LEU A 761 78.88 73.56 65.21
C LEU A 761 77.90 72.79 66.12
N ALA A 762 78.03 71.46 66.24
CA ALA A 762 77.18 70.67 67.15
C ALA A 762 77.96 69.52 67.80
N TYR A 763 78.67 69.82 68.90
CA TYR A 763 79.39 68.81 69.71
C TYR A 763 78.47 67.68 70.24
N GLN A 764 77.14 67.91 70.24
CA GLN A 764 76.12 66.95 70.66
C GLN A 764 75.91 65.78 69.69
N VAL A 765 76.25 65.93 68.41
CA VAL A 765 76.11 64.84 67.41
C VAL A 765 77.31 63.89 67.46
N PHE A 766 78.48 64.37 67.90
CA PHE A 766 79.75 63.66 67.82
C PHE A 766 80.01 62.61 68.90
N THR A 767 79.16 62.47 69.92
CA THR A 767 79.47 61.57 71.05
C THR A 767 78.32 60.66 71.47
N ARG A 768 77.78 59.87 70.53
CA ARG A 768 77.10 58.53 70.72
C ARG A 768 75.65 58.42 70.21
N TRP A 769 75.39 58.67 68.92
CA TRP A 769 74.19 58.10 68.27
C TRP A 769 74.45 56.63 67.92
N ASN A 770 73.55 55.74 68.35
CA ASN A 770 73.64 54.31 68.12
C ASN A 770 72.26 53.72 67.76
N SER A 771 72.20 52.48 67.27
CA SER A 771 70.96 51.71 67.10
C SER A 771 70.83 50.65 68.18
N ASP A 772 69.65 50.54 68.79
CA ASP A 772 69.37 49.49 69.75
C ASP A 772 69.28 48.09 69.10
N ALA A 773 69.03 47.05 69.92
CA ALA A 773 68.91 45.66 69.47
C ALA A 773 67.75 45.42 68.48
N ASN A 774 66.80 46.36 68.36
CA ASN A 774 65.67 46.29 67.44
C ASN A 774 65.87 47.15 66.18
N GLY A 775 67.01 47.83 66.05
CA GLY A 775 67.31 48.71 64.93
C GLY A 775 66.71 50.11 65.04
N THR A 776 66.42 50.61 66.25
CA THR A 776 65.92 51.98 66.50
C THR A 776 67.05 52.90 66.92
N LEU A 777 67.09 54.11 66.34
CA LEU A 777 68.07 55.15 66.67
C LEU A 777 67.87 55.67 68.10
N CYS A 778 68.95 55.71 68.86
CA CYS A 778 69.00 56.26 70.21
C CYS A 778 70.31 57.03 70.42
N SER A 779 70.33 57.90 71.43
CA SER A 779 71.55 58.57 71.90
C SER A 779 71.90 58.06 73.30
N ILE A 780 73.17 57.75 73.56
CA ILE A 780 73.61 57.21 74.85
C ILE A 780 74.41 58.27 75.63
N PRO A 781 73.84 59.00 76.59
CA PRO A 781 74.63 59.81 77.51
C PRO A 781 74.98 58.97 78.73
N THR A 782 76.14 58.32 78.76
CA THR A 782 76.68 57.82 80.03
C THR A 782 77.54 58.92 80.64
N ILE A 783 76.93 59.74 81.50
CA ILE A 783 77.67 60.60 82.43
C ILE A 783 77.16 60.26 83.84
N SER A 784 78.02 59.67 84.66
CA SER A 784 77.83 59.49 86.11
C SER A 784 76.55 58.74 86.56
N GLY A 785 76.30 57.54 86.03
CA GLY A 785 75.36 56.59 86.64
C GLY A 785 73.86 56.87 86.47
N ALA A 786 73.44 57.93 85.77
CA ALA A 786 72.05 58.19 85.44
C ALA A 786 71.81 58.14 83.91
N THR A 787 70.86 57.31 83.47
CA THR A 787 70.50 57.15 82.06
C THR A 787 69.40 58.16 81.69
N TYR A 788 69.73 59.15 80.85
CA TYR A 788 68.75 60.09 80.29
C TYR A 788 68.42 59.68 78.85
N ALA A 789 67.18 59.30 78.57
CA ALA A 789 66.71 59.04 77.22
C ALA A 789 66.45 60.37 76.49
N VAL A 790 67.49 60.97 75.90
CA VAL A 790 67.32 62.16 75.04
C VAL A 790 66.97 61.74 73.61
N LYS A 791 66.10 62.53 72.96
CA LYS A 791 65.68 62.30 71.57
C LYS A 791 66.75 62.86 70.63
N PRO A 792 67.26 62.10 69.65
CA PRO A 792 68.26 62.59 68.70
C PRO A 792 67.80 63.87 67.96
N SER A 793 68.63 64.91 67.92
CA SER A 793 68.35 66.19 67.22
C SER A 793 69.62 66.96 66.85
N PHE A 794 69.55 67.86 65.87
CA PHE A 794 70.62 68.78 65.44
C PHE A 794 70.05 70.12 64.92
N VAL A 795 70.90 71.14 64.70
CA VAL A 795 70.47 72.47 64.17
C VAL A 795 70.94 72.65 62.72
N ILE A 796 70.06 73.16 61.85
CA ILE A 796 70.40 73.56 60.47
C ILE A 796 70.82 75.05 60.44
N PRO A 797 72.05 75.40 60.03
CA PRO A 797 72.50 76.79 59.96
C PRO A 797 72.31 77.48 58.59
N PHE A 798 71.77 76.81 57.56
CA PHE A 798 71.81 77.30 56.17
C PHE A 798 70.64 78.25 55.80
N THR A 799 70.92 79.30 55.02
CA THR A 799 69.94 80.28 54.51
C THR A 799 69.61 80.12 53.02
N GLU A 800 70.31 79.24 52.30
CA GLU A 800 70.06 79.05 50.87
C GLU A 800 68.84 78.15 50.65
N PRO A 801 67.87 78.54 49.79
CA PRO A 801 66.79 77.66 49.37
C PRO A 801 67.36 76.37 48.78
N GLY A 802 67.01 75.26 49.38
CA GLY A 802 67.52 73.98 48.94
C GLY A 802 66.88 72.84 49.69
N THR A 803 66.85 71.69 49.03
CA THR A 803 66.62 70.43 49.72
C THR A 803 67.96 69.98 50.26
N TYR A 804 68.11 69.96 51.58
CA TYR A 804 69.29 69.43 52.24
C TYR A 804 69.00 67.99 52.64
N THR A 805 69.76 67.06 52.08
CA THR A 805 69.65 65.65 52.40
C THR A 805 70.58 65.34 53.55
N PHE A 806 70.01 64.91 54.66
CA PHE A 806 70.78 64.38 55.78
C PHE A 806 70.83 62.89 55.64
N THR A 807 72.02 62.34 55.79
CA THR A 807 72.26 60.93 55.64
C THR A 807 72.87 60.42 56.93
N LEU A 808 72.10 59.62 57.64
CA LEU A 808 72.62 58.84 58.74
C LEU A 808 73.42 57.68 58.15
N TYR A 809 74.73 57.71 58.36
CA TYR A 809 75.70 56.85 57.74
C TYR A 809 76.38 55.96 58.78
N MET A 810 76.42 54.66 58.51
CA MET A 810 77.24 53.71 59.26
C MET A 810 78.51 53.40 58.46
N LYS A 811 79.66 53.79 59.01
CA LYS A 811 80.95 53.34 58.51
C LYS A 811 81.07 51.85 58.81
N GLY A 812 81.34 51.04 57.77
CA GLY A 812 81.25 49.58 57.80
C GLY A 812 81.71 48.92 59.10
N GLY A 813 80.87 48.01 59.61
CA GLY A 813 81.08 47.24 60.83
C GLY A 813 80.33 45.90 60.75
N THR A 814 80.55 45.00 61.69
CA THR A 814 79.78 43.76 61.79
C THR A 814 78.62 43.95 62.76
N TYR A 815 77.42 43.48 62.38
CA TYR A 815 76.25 43.46 63.25
C TYR A 815 75.75 42.03 63.42
N TYR A 816 75.05 41.76 64.51
CA TYR A 816 74.65 40.40 64.86
C TYR A 816 73.21 40.11 64.41
N LYS A 817 73.03 39.13 63.51
CA LYS A 817 71.72 38.58 63.10
C LYS A 817 71.75 37.07 63.16
N GLU A 818 70.71 36.45 63.72
CA GLU A 818 70.52 34.99 63.67
C GLU A 818 71.77 34.16 64.02
N GLY A 819 72.50 34.53 65.07
CA GLY A 819 73.68 33.74 65.49
C GLY A 819 74.98 34.10 64.77
N SER A 820 74.93 34.97 63.76
CA SER A 820 76.05 35.25 62.85
C SER A 820 76.39 36.74 62.80
N PHE A 821 77.69 37.05 62.73
CA PHE A 821 78.16 38.40 62.44
C PHE A 821 78.03 38.67 60.93
N LEU A 822 77.15 39.59 60.55
CA LEU A 822 76.98 40.04 59.18
C LEU A 822 77.75 41.34 58.97
N THR A 823 78.46 41.46 57.85
CA THR A 823 79.07 42.73 57.45
C THR A 823 77.96 43.70 57.06
N ALA A 824 77.80 44.79 57.80
CA ALA A 824 77.06 45.92 57.30
C ALA A 824 77.83 46.47 56.09
N GLY A 825 77.37 46.15 54.87
CA GLY A 825 77.73 46.93 53.70
C GLY A 825 77.37 48.40 53.94
N LEU A 826 78.00 49.31 53.19
CA LEU A 826 77.78 50.76 53.26
C LEU A 826 76.29 51.07 53.48
N LEU A 827 75.95 51.57 54.67
CA LEU A 827 74.56 51.66 55.11
C LEU A 827 74.23 53.10 55.41
N SER A 828 73.28 53.62 54.66
CA SER A 828 72.80 54.98 54.79
C SER A 828 71.28 55.00 54.77
N THR A 829 70.66 55.68 55.71
CA THR A 829 69.29 56.15 55.55
C THR A 829 69.32 57.65 55.47
N SER A 830 68.49 58.20 54.60
CA SER A 830 68.46 59.62 54.35
C SER A 830 67.04 60.11 54.44
N ASP A 831 66.91 61.31 54.96
CA ASP A 831 65.72 62.13 54.81
C ASP A 831 66.20 63.53 54.52
N SER A 832 65.36 64.30 53.87
CA SER A 832 65.70 65.65 53.48
C SER A 832 64.80 66.62 54.21
N VAL A 833 65.35 67.76 54.56
CA VAL A 833 64.57 68.92 54.99
C VAL A 833 64.62 69.93 53.86
N LYS A 834 63.44 70.43 53.47
CA LYS A 834 63.35 71.51 52.51
C LYS A 834 63.53 72.84 53.25
N VAL A 835 64.69 73.46 53.01
CA VAL A 835 64.89 74.86 53.33
C VAL A 835 64.28 75.65 52.19
N VAL A 836 63.15 76.31 52.43
CA VAL A 836 62.45 77.06 51.38
C VAL A 836 62.90 78.51 51.32
N ASN A 837 63.05 79.00 50.10
CA ASN A 837 62.90 80.38 49.68
C ASN A 837 62.13 80.33 48.35
N ALA A 838 61.07 81.14 48.22
CA ALA A 838 59.80 80.81 47.55
C ALA A 838 59.82 80.54 46.01
N PHE A 839 60.96 80.48 45.32
CA PHE A 839 61.04 80.54 43.84
C PHE A 839 61.22 79.19 43.08
N LYS A 840 61.72 78.11 43.69
CA LYS A 840 62.14 76.87 42.98
C LYS A 840 61.00 75.89 42.63
N GLU A 841 59.84 75.99 43.29
CA GLU A 841 58.69 75.12 43.02
C GLU A 841 58.01 75.41 41.68
N LEU A 842 58.14 76.64 41.16
CA LEU A 842 57.50 77.07 39.92
C LEU A 842 58.06 76.35 38.66
N SER A 843 59.32 75.94 38.67
CA SER A 843 59.95 75.28 37.50
C SER A 843 59.46 73.85 37.28
N GLY A 844 59.13 73.12 38.36
CA GLY A 844 58.58 71.76 38.26
C GLY A 844 57.20 71.76 37.62
N ILE A 845 56.35 72.71 38.03
CA ILE A 845 55.00 72.89 37.49
C ILE A 845 55.04 73.15 35.97
N ILE A 846 56.00 73.92 35.47
CA ILE A 846 56.16 74.19 34.02
C ILE A 846 56.47 72.90 33.24
N SER A 847 57.29 72.00 33.81
CA SER A 847 57.63 70.73 33.17
C SER A 847 56.43 69.79 33.11
N ASP A 848 55.64 69.70 34.19
CA ASP A 848 54.43 68.88 34.25
C ASP A 848 53.38 69.36 33.24
N VAL A 849 53.21 70.68 33.08
CA VAL A 849 52.31 71.27 32.07
C VAL A 849 52.72 70.88 30.65
N LYS A 850 54.03 70.77 30.35
CA LYS A 850 54.51 70.32 29.03
C LYS A 850 54.17 68.85 28.77
N ALA A 851 54.38 67.97 29.75
CA ALA A 851 54.05 66.55 29.63
C ALA A 851 52.53 66.31 29.45
N ILE A 852 51.70 67.10 30.14
CA ILE A 852 50.25 67.10 29.96
C ILE A 852 49.88 67.48 28.53
N LYS A 853 50.53 68.50 27.94
CA LYS A 853 50.27 68.93 26.56
C LYS A 853 50.60 67.83 25.54
N GLU A 854 51.68 67.08 25.75
CA GLU A 854 52.07 65.96 24.89
C GLU A 854 51.07 64.78 25.00
N SER A 855 50.61 64.45 26.22
CA SER A 855 49.53 63.45 26.40
C SER A 855 48.22 63.86 25.73
N ILE A 856 47.84 65.14 25.80
CA ILE A 856 46.65 65.67 25.12
C ILE A 856 46.78 65.52 23.59
N ALA A 857 47.97 65.74 23.04
CA ALA A 857 48.19 65.54 21.60
C ALA A 857 48.02 64.06 21.19
N GLY A 858 48.53 63.12 21.99
CA GLY A 858 48.34 61.68 21.76
C GLY A 858 46.88 61.26 21.85
N LEU A 859 46.14 61.75 22.85
CA LEU A 859 44.70 61.51 22.98
C LEU A 859 43.93 62.06 21.77
N ASN A 860 44.28 63.25 21.26
CA ASN A 860 43.63 63.82 20.08
C ASN A 860 43.87 62.99 18.80
N ALA A 861 45.05 62.38 18.64
CA ALA A 861 45.33 61.47 17.54
C ALA A 861 44.47 60.20 17.62
N ALA A 862 44.43 59.56 18.80
CA ALA A 862 43.57 58.39 19.03
C ALA A 862 42.08 58.70 18.84
N ILE A 863 41.61 59.88 19.26
CA ILE A 863 40.24 60.34 19.00
C ILE A 863 39.98 60.48 17.50
N THR A 864 40.97 60.90 16.72
CA THR A 864 40.84 61.03 15.25
C THR A 864 40.71 59.66 14.60
N GLU A 865 41.55 58.69 14.98
CA GLU A 865 41.47 57.31 14.50
C GLU A 865 40.13 56.65 14.85
N VAL A 866 39.62 56.88 16.08
CA VAL A 866 38.28 56.40 16.48
C VAL A 866 37.19 57.07 15.63
N LYS A 867 37.29 58.36 15.31
CA LYS A 867 36.32 59.05 14.43
C LYS A 867 36.32 58.48 13.03
N GLU A 868 37.49 58.13 12.48
CA GLU A 868 37.62 57.47 11.18
C GLU A 868 37.01 56.07 11.22
N GLY A 869 37.29 55.27 12.26
CA GLY A 869 36.66 53.97 12.46
C GLY A 869 35.13 54.06 12.56
N ILE A 870 34.61 55.06 13.28
CA ILE A 870 33.16 55.35 13.35
C ILE A 870 32.59 55.74 11.98
N ALA A 871 33.33 56.51 11.17
CA ALA A 871 32.90 56.87 9.83
C ALA A 871 32.77 55.64 8.92
N THR A 872 33.74 54.71 8.97
CA THR A 872 33.67 53.43 8.25
C THR A 872 32.48 52.59 8.71
N ILE A 873 32.30 52.41 10.03
CA ILE A 873 31.15 51.68 10.58
C ILE A 873 29.82 52.30 10.14
N ARG A 874 29.74 53.64 10.04
CA ARG A 874 28.54 54.33 9.56
C ARG A 874 28.26 54.04 8.09
N THR A 875 29.29 53.96 7.26
CA THR A 875 29.19 53.53 5.86
C THR A 875 28.71 52.09 5.77
N ASP A 876 29.34 51.17 6.50
CA ASP A 876 28.97 49.75 6.52
C ASP A 876 27.51 49.55 6.97
N ILE A 877 27.06 50.29 7.99
CA ILE A 877 25.66 50.29 8.42
C ILE A 877 24.73 50.81 7.32
N GLY A 878 25.15 51.82 6.55
CA GLY A 878 24.40 52.33 5.41
C GLY A 878 24.24 51.29 4.30
N GLU A 879 25.31 50.59 3.94
CA GLU A 879 25.29 49.52 2.95
C GLU A 879 24.45 48.33 3.42
N MET A 880 24.56 47.97 4.70
CA MET A 880 23.74 46.92 5.30
C MET A 880 22.26 47.31 5.29
N LYS A 881 21.92 48.59 5.52
CA LYS A 881 20.54 49.09 5.43
C LYS A 881 19.97 48.94 4.01
N VAL A 882 20.74 49.34 2.99
CA VAL A 882 20.33 49.16 1.58
C VAL A 882 20.13 47.69 1.24
N SER A 883 21.03 46.80 1.70
CA SER A 883 20.90 45.36 1.49
C SER A 883 19.66 44.78 2.16
N VAL A 884 19.33 45.24 3.36
CA VAL A 884 18.10 44.84 4.07
C VAL A 884 16.85 45.36 3.36
N GLU A 885 16.84 46.58 2.85
CA GLU A 885 15.73 47.14 2.06
C GLU A 885 15.49 46.32 0.78
N ALA A 886 16.55 45.94 0.05
CA ALA A 886 16.44 45.07 -1.12
C ALA A 886 15.92 43.67 -0.79
N LEU A 887 16.34 43.09 0.35
CA LEU A 887 15.79 41.80 0.81
C LEU A 887 14.30 41.90 1.19
N LEU A 888 13.86 43.02 1.74
CA LEU A 888 12.44 43.26 2.06
C LEU A 888 11.59 43.38 0.79
N GLU A 889 12.09 44.05 -0.25
CA GLU A 889 11.43 44.11 -1.56
C GLU A 889 11.33 42.72 -2.20
N ALA A 890 12.43 41.96 -2.22
CA ALA A 890 12.42 40.58 -2.73
C ALA A 890 11.46 39.65 -1.98
N LEU A 891 11.33 39.81 -0.66
CA LEU A 891 10.34 39.10 0.15
C LEU A 891 8.90 39.52 -0.19
N SER A 892 8.67 40.80 -0.49
CA SER A 892 7.37 41.30 -0.94
C SER A 892 6.97 40.69 -2.28
N ASP A 893 7.89 40.65 -3.24
CA ASP A 893 7.66 40.04 -4.57
C ASP A 893 7.42 38.54 -4.48
N LEU A 894 8.16 37.86 -3.61
CA LEU A 894 7.94 36.44 -3.34
C LEU A 894 6.54 36.20 -2.73
N ASN A 895 6.12 37.03 -1.79
CA ASN A 895 4.77 36.95 -1.21
C ASN A 895 3.67 37.20 -2.25
N ALA A 896 3.87 38.15 -3.17
CA ALA A 896 2.94 38.38 -4.28
C ALA A 896 2.86 37.15 -5.21
N SER A 897 4.00 36.57 -5.56
CA SER A 897 4.07 35.35 -6.38
C SER A 897 3.37 34.16 -5.70
N ILE A 898 3.55 34.01 -4.38
CA ILE A 898 2.86 32.98 -3.59
C ILE A 898 1.34 33.20 -3.60
N ALA A 899 0.88 34.45 -3.52
CA ALA A 899 -0.54 34.77 -3.60
C ALA A 899 -1.13 34.41 -4.98
N GLU A 900 -0.44 34.76 -6.07
CA GLU A 900 -0.85 34.38 -7.43
C GLU A 900 -0.93 32.85 -7.61
N VAL A 901 0.06 32.12 -7.11
CA VAL A 901 0.04 30.64 -7.13
C VAL A 901 -1.15 30.09 -6.35
N LYS A 902 -1.46 30.67 -5.18
CA LYS A 902 -2.60 30.27 -4.35
C LYS A 902 -3.93 30.50 -5.07
N ASP A 903 -4.07 31.63 -5.75
CA ASP A 903 -5.27 31.95 -6.54
C ASP A 903 -5.38 31.02 -7.76
N GLY A 904 -4.26 30.72 -8.43
CA GLY A 904 -4.20 29.72 -9.50
C GLY A 904 -4.65 28.34 -9.03
N ILE A 905 -4.19 27.89 -7.86
CA ILE A 905 -4.64 26.63 -7.24
C ILE A 905 -6.14 26.66 -6.93
N ALA A 906 -6.68 27.79 -6.44
CA ALA A 906 -8.11 27.94 -6.17
C ALA A 906 -8.96 27.87 -7.47
N SER A 907 -8.48 28.47 -8.56
CA SER A 907 -9.10 28.35 -9.88
C SER A 907 -9.11 26.90 -10.36
N ILE A 908 -7.95 26.22 -10.31
CA ILE A 908 -7.82 24.81 -10.69
C ILE A 908 -8.79 23.94 -9.89
N LYS A 909 -8.90 24.17 -8.57
CA LYS A 909 -9.84 23.42 -7.72
C LYS A 909 -11.30 23.61 -8.16
N THR A 910 -11.66 24.82 -8.60
CA THR A 910 -13.00 25.14 -9.13
C THR A 910 -13.24 24.46 -10.47
N ASP A 911 -12.24 24.47 -11.35
CA ASP A 911 -12.29 23.80 -12.66
C ASP A 911 -12.44 22.29 -12.49
N VAL A 912 -11.68 21.68 -11.57
CA VAL A 912 -11.80 20.24 -11.24
C VAL A 912 -13.22 19.91 -10.77
N GLY A 913 -13.79 20.69 -9.83
CA GLY A 913 -15.17 20.47 -9.39
C GLY A 913 -16.20 20.62 -10.51
N THR A 914 -15.96 21.54 -11.46
CA THR A 914 -16.81 21.72 -12.65
C THR A 914 -16.69 20.52 -13.60
N ILE A 915 -15.49 19.97 -13.77
CA ILE A 915 -15.24 18.77 -14.58
C ILE A 915 -15.93 17.56 -13.96
N GLU A 916 -15.84 17.37 -12.64
CA GLU A 916 -16.51 16.28 -11.92
C GLU A 916 -18.02 16.33 -12.14
N ALA A 917 -18.65 17.50 -11.99
CA ALA A 917 -20.08 17.69 -12.27
C ALA A 917 -20.45 17.35 -13.72
N LYS A 918 -19.64 17.79 -14.70
CA LYS A 918 -19.85 17.44 -16.11
C LYS A 918 -19.71 15.94 -16.38
N ILE A 919 -18.80 15.25 -15.68
CA ILE A 919 -18.64 13.81 -15.78
C ILE A 919 -19.90 13.11 -15.24
N GLU A 920 -20.44 13.56 -14.11
CA GLU A 920 -21.71 13.03 -13.57
C GLU A 920 -22.87 13.20 -14.56
N ASP A 921 -23.00 14.38 -15.18
CA ASP A 921 -24.01 14.63 -16.22
C ASP A 921 -23.84 13.68 -17.43
N VAL A 922 -22.60 13.45 -17.89
CA VAL A 922 -22.32 12.51 -18.98
C VAL A 922 -22.66 11.07 -18.59
N VAL A 923 -22.32 10.64 -17.37
CA VAL A 923 -22.68 9.30 -16.86
C VAL A 923 -24.19 9.13 -16.84
N LYS A 924 -24.95 10.14 -16.40
CA LYS A 924 -26.41 10.12 -16.41
C LYS A 924 -26.95 10.03 -17.83
N ALA A 925 -26.45 10.85 -18.75
CA ALA A 925 -26.86 10.81 -20.15
C ALA A 925 -26.58 9.45 -20.81
N LEU A 926 -25.47 8.80 -20.48
CA LEU A 926 -25.15 7.45 -20.94
C LEU A 926 -26.11 6.40 -20.37
N SER A 927 -26.49 6.53 -19.10
CA SER A 927 -27.49 5.67 -18.48
C SER A 927 -28.85 5.82 -19.17
N ASP A 928 -29.30 7.06 -19.41
CA ASP A 928 -30.56 7.35 -20.10
C ASP A 928 -30.54 6.81 -21.54
N LEU A 929 -29.42 6.99 -22.26
CA LEU A 929 -29.25 6.43 -23.59
C LEU A 929 -29.30 4.90 -23.58
N ASN A 930 -28.69 4.24 -22.58
CA ASN A 930 -28.74 2.79 -22.46
C ASN A 930 -30.17 2.27 -22.18
N ALA A 931 -30.95 3.02 -21.40
CA ALA A 931 -32.38 2.76 -21.21
C ALA A 931 -33.16 2.90 -22.53
N MET A 932 -32.95 4.01 -23.27
CA MET A 932 -33.58 4.21 -24.59
C MET A 932 -33.23 3.09 -25.58
N VAL A 933 -31.96 2.64 -25.61
CA VAL A 933 -31.53 1.52 -26.46
C VAL A 933 -32.25 0.23 -26.06
N THR A 934 -32.47 0.00 -24.78
CA THR A 934 -33.21 -1.16 -24.26
C THR A 934 -34.69 -1.10 -24.68
N ASP A 935 -35.31 0.07 -24.60
CA ASP A 935 -36.69 0.29 -25.04
C ASP A 935 -36.82 0.09 -26.56
N VAL A 936 -35.88 0.62 -27.35
CA VAL A 936 -35.85 0.40 -28.80
C VAL A 936 -35.70 -1.08 -29.13
N LYS A 937 -34.81 -1.82 -28.45
CA LYS A 937 -34.68 -3.28 -28.64
C LYS A 937 -36.00 -4.00 -28.34
N SER A 938 -36.70 -3.61 -27.28
CA SER A 938 -38.00 -4.17 -26.91
C SER A 938 -39.08 -3.84 -27.95
N GLY A 939 -39.11 -2.59 -28.44
CA GLY A 939 -39.99 -2.17 -29.54
C GLY A 939 -39.73 -2.95 -30.82
N VAL A 940 -38.46 -3.16 -31.20
CA VAL A 940 -38.08 -3.98 -32.36
C VAL A 940 -38.51 -5.44 -32.19
N ALA A 941 -38.38 -6.01 -30.99
CA ALA A 941 -38.85 -7.37 -30.71
C ALA A 941 -40.38 -7.49 -30.85
N THR A 942 -41.11 -6.47 -30.41
CA THR A 942 -42.57 -6.37 -30.58
C THR A 942 -42.94 -6.29 -32.06
N ILE A 943 -42.33 -5.36 -32.81
CA ILE A 943 -42.54 -5.23 -34.26
C ILE A 943 -42.24 -6.54 -34.99
N LYS A 944 -41.16 -7.25 -34.62
CA LYS A 944 -40.82 -8.54 -35.23
C LYS A 944 -41.91 -9.58 -34.98
N THR A 945 -42.55 -9.55 -33.82
CA THR A 945 -43.67 -10.42 -33.46
C THR A 945 -44.93 -10.05 -34.23
N ASP A 946 -45.25 -8.76 -34.33
CA ASP A 946 -46.37 -8.25 -35.10
C ASP A 946 -46.23 -8.58 -36.59
N VAL A 947 -45.03 -8.40 -37.16
CA VAL A 947 -44.73 -8.81 -38.55
C VAL A 947 -44.90 -10.31 -38.73
N GLY A 948 -44.50 -11.13 -37.76
CA GLY A 948 -44.76 -12.58 -37.77
C GLY A 948 -46.25 -12.90 -37.79
N THR A 949 -47.05 -12.18 -37.00
CA THR A 949 -48.51 -12.34 -36.92
C THR A 949 -49.22 -11.85 -38.19
N ILE A 950 -48.79 -10.72 -38.75
CA ILE A 950 -49.28 -10.20 -40.04
C ILE A 950 -48.97 -11.21 -41.14
N LYS A 951 -47.76 -11.77 -41.18
CA LYS A 951 -47.39 -12.79 -42.16
C LYS A 951 -48.31 -14.01 -42.07
N ALA A 952 -48.56 -14.52 -40.87
CA ALA A 952 -49.50 -15.63 -40.66
C ALA A 952 -50.93 -15.27 -41.10
N SER A 953 -51.38 -14.04 -40.83
CA SER A 953 -52.70 -13.55 -41.26
C SER A 953 -52.80 -13.43 -42.78
N VAL A 954 -51.75 -12.96 -43.45
CA VAL A 954 -51.65 -12.91 -44.92
C VAL A 954 -51.68 -14.31 -45.52
N ASP A 955 -50.94 -15.26 -44.94
CA ASP A 955 -50.96 -16.65 -45.39
C ASP A 955 -52.37 -17.27 -45.24
N ALA A 956 -53.07 -16.99 -44.14
CA ALA A 956 -54.45 -17.42 -43.92
C ALA A 956 -55.45 -16.78 -44.92
N LEU A 957 -55.29 -15.48 -45.21
CA LEU A 957 -56.07 -14.80 -46.24
C LEU A 957 -55.81 -15.39 -47.62
N LYS A 958 -54.56 -15.75 -47.94
CA LYS A 958 -54.20 -16.42 -49.19
C LYS A 958 -54.90 -17.77 -49.32
N SER A 959 -54.86 -18.61 -48.28
CA SER A 959 -55.60 -19.87 -48.28
C SER A 959 -57.11 -19.68 -48.42
N THR A 960 -57.67 -18.64 -47.77
CA THR A 960 -59.09 -18.28 -47.91
C THR A 960 -59.41 -17.88 -49.35
N LEU A 961 -58.55 -17.07 -49.98
CA LEU A 961 -58.69 -16.66 -51.37
C LEU A 961 -58.60 -17.86 -52.32
N ASP A 962 -57.67 -18.79 -52.10
CA ASP A 962 -57.56 -20.01 -52.90
C ASP A 962 -58.84 -20.88 -52.78
N ALA A 963 -59.40 -20.99 -51.57
CA ALA A 963 -60.67 -21.67 -51.36
C ALA A 963 -61.85 -20.98 -52.05
N VAL A 964 -61.90 -19.64 -52.03
CA VAL A 964 -62.90 -18.85 -52.79
C VAL A 964 -62.73 -19.08 -54.29
N ASN A 965 -61.50 -19.04 -54.82
CA ASN A 965 -61.23 -19.30 -56.22
C ASN A 965 -61.66 -20.71 -56.65
N ALA A 966 -61.45 -21.72 -55.79
CA ALA A 966 -61.94 -23.07 -56.02
C ALA A 966 -63.49 -23.10 -56.08
N LYS A 967 -64.17 -22.44 -55.13
CA LYS A 967 -65.64 -22.32 -55.15
C LYS A 967 -66.14 -21.60 -56.40
N VAL A 968 -65.50 -20.50 -56.81
CA VAL A 968 -65.85 -19.79 -58.05
C VAL A 968 -65.69 -20.70 -59.27
N THR A 969 -64.64 -21.51 -59.30
CA THR A 969 -64.42 -22.50 -60.37
C THR A 969 -65.53 -23.54 -60.38
N THR A 970 -65.93 -24.08 -59.21
CA THR A 970 -67.07 -24.99 -59.09
C THR A 970 -68.36 -24.33 -59.58
N VAL A 971 -68.69 -23.13 -59.10
CA VAL A 971 -69.89 -22.38 -59.52
C VAL A 971 -69.87 -22.12 -61.03
N SER A 972 -68.71 -21.80 -61.61
CA SER A 972 -68.56 -21.64 -63.06
C SER A 972 -68.87 -22.95 -63.80
N GLY A 973 -68.42 -24.09 -63.27
CA GLY A 973 -68.77 -25.42 -63.78
C GLY A 973 -70.27 -25.74 -63.65
N ASP A 974 -70.88 -25.42 -62.51
CA ASP A 974 -72.32 -25.58 -62.28
C ASP A 974 -73.12 -24.71 -63.26
N VAL A 975 -72.71 -23.45 -63.47
CA VAL A 975 -73.34 -22.54 -64.45
C VAL A 975 -73.20 -23.08 -65.87
N ALA A 976 -72.05 -23.66 -66.24
CA ALA A 976 -71.87 -24.30 -67.54
C ALA A 976 -72.80 -25.51 -67.73
N THR A 977 -72.98 -26.31 -66.66
CA THR A 977 -73.93 -27.43 -66.62
C THR A 977 -75.36 -26.92 -66.78
N ILE A 978 -75.79 -25.95 -65.96
CA ILE A 978 -77.11 -25.33 -66.05
C ILE A 978 -77.36 -24.76 -67.45
N LYS A 979 -76.37 -24.10 -68.07
CA LYS A 979 -76.48 -23.58 -69.43
C LYS A 979 -76.72 -24.70 -70.45
N THR A 980 -76.09 -25.85 -70.26
CA THR A 980 -76.29 -27.06 -71.06
C THR A 980 -77.70 -27.61 -70.85
N ASP A 981 -78.11 -27.80 -69.60
CA ASP A 981 -79.45 -28.27 -69.23
C ASP A 981 -80.56 -27.36 -69.78
N VAL A 982 -80.39 -26.03 -69.68
CA VAL A 982 -81.30 -25.05 -70.26
C VAL A 982 -81.34 -25.17 -71.79
N GLY A 983 -80.21 -25.43 -72.44
CA GLY A 983 -80.15 -25.72 -73.89
C GLY A 983 -80.93 -26.98 -74.26
N GLU A 984 -80.80 -28.04 -73.48
CA GLU A 984 -81.58 -29.27 -73.65
C GLU A 984 -83.08 -29.04 -73.42
N ILE A 985 -83.44 -28.32 -72.34
CA ILE A 985 -84.83 -27.95 -72.05
C ILE A 985 -85.40 -27.14 -73.21
N LYS A 986 -84.68 -26.14 -73.72
CA LYS A 986 -85.13 -25.34 -74.87
C LYS A 986 -85.39 -26.21 -76.10
N THR A 987 -84.55 -27.21 -76.34
CA THR A 987 -84.74 -28.20 -77.41
C THR A 987 -86.00 -29.03 -77.17
N LYS A 988 -86.19 -29.55 -75.95
CA LYS A 988 -87.40 -30.32 -75.56
C LYS A 988 -88.68 -29.48 -75.66
N VAL A 989 -88.64 -28.20 -75.28
CA VAL A 989 -89.76 -27.25 -75.44
C VAL A 989 -90.07 -27.03 -76.92
N GLY A 990 -89.05 -26.86 -77.78
CA GLY A 990 -89.25 -26.79 -79.23
C GLY A 990 -89.94 -28.04 -79.79
N LEU A 991 -89.54 -29.23 -79.34
CA LEU A 991 -90.22 -30.48 -79.69
C LEU A 991 -91.67 -30.52 -79.18
N LEU A 992 -91.97 -29.97 -78.00
CA LEU A 992 -93.34 -29.86 -77.50
C LEU A 992 -94.18 -28.90 -78.35
N ASP A 993 -93.64 -27.78 -78.83
CA ASP A 993 -94.33 -26.88 -79.76
C ASP A 993 -94.60 -27.57 -81.11
N GLU A 994 -93.66 -28.37 -81.62
CA GLU A 994 -93.89 -29.22 -82.81
C GLU A 994 -94.99 -30.26 -82.57
N ILE A 995 -94.96 -30.96 -81.42
CA ILE A 995 -96.00 -31.91 -81.04
C ILE A 995 -97.35 -31.21 -80.95
N ARG A 996 -97.41 -30.04 -80.31
CA ARG A 996 -98.63 -29.23 -80.22
C ARG A 996 -99.17 -28.89 -81.60
N THR A 997 -98.32 -28.44 -82.52
CA THR A 997 -98.70 -28.16 -83.91
C THR A 997 -99.27 -29.41 -84.60
N LYS A 998 -98.65 -30.57 -84.40
CA LYS A 998 -99.16 -31.86 -84.91
C LYS A 998 -100.51 -32.23 -84.27
N VAL A 999 -100.70 -31.98 -82.97
CA VAL A 999 -101.97 -32.21 -82.27
C VAL A 999 -103.06 -31.28 -82.77
N ASP A 1000 -102.78 -29.99 -82.94
CA ASP A 1000 -103.72 -29.01 -83.50
C ASP A 1000 -104.13 -29.42 -84.92
N THR A 1001 -103.18 -29.89 -85.74
CA THR A 1001 -103.46 -30.44 -87.08
C THR A 1001 -104.33 -31.69 -87.02
N ALA A 1002 -104.03 -32.63 -86.10
CA ALA A 1002 -104.84 -33.84 -85.91
C ALA A 1002 -106.25 -33.51 -85.39
N ALA A 1003 -106.39 -32.52 -84.51
CA ALA A 1003 -107.68 -32.03 -84.01
C ALA A 1003 -108.51 -31.39 -85.13
N ALA A 1004 -107.89 -30.58 -85.99
CA ALA A 1004 -108.53 -30.06 -87.19
C ALA A 1004 -108.99 -31.20 -88.11
N ALA A 1005 -108.12 -32.16 -88.42
CA ALA A 1005 -108.47 -33.33 -89.23
C ALA A 1005 -109.60 -34.17 -88.60
N ALA A 1006 -109.63 -34.32 -87.28
CA ALA A 1006 -110.71 -35.01 -86.58
C ALA A 1006 -112.03 -34.22 -86.64
N SER A 1007 -111.99 -32.89 -86.55
CA SER A 1007 -113.16 -32.01 -86.74
C SER A 1007 -113.69 -32.08 -88.18
N ASP A 1008 -112.80 -32.10 -89.17
CA ASP A 1008 -113.15 -32.29 -90.58
C ASP A 1008 -113.78 -33.67 -90.80
N ALA A 1009 -113.20 -34.73 -90.23
CA ALA A 1009 -113.77 -36.07 -90.28
C ALA A 1009 -115.15 -36.15 -89.60
N LYS A 1010 -115.33 -35.49 -88.45
CA LYS A 1010 -116.64 -35.37 -87.77
C LYS A 1010 -117.66 -34.64 -88.65
N THR A 1011 -117.25 -33.56 -89.30
CA THR A 1011 -118.09 -32.80 -90.24
C THR A 1011 -118.47 -33.67 -91.42
N ALA A 1012 -117.50 -34.36 -92.04
CA ALA A 1012 -117.74 -35.30 -93.12
C ALA A 1012 -118.69 -36.44 -92.71
N ALA A 1013 -118.53 -37.00 -91.50
CA ALA A 1013 -119.43 -38.02 -90.95
C ALA A 1013 -120.84 -37.48 -90.70
N THR A 1014 -120.97 -36.25 -90.20
CA THR A 1014 -122.26 -35.57 -89.99
C THR A 1014 -122.95 -35.30 -91.33
N THR A 1015 -122.20 -34.83 -92.33
CA THR A 1015 -122.69 -34.64 -93.71
C THR A 1015 -123.10 -35.96 -94.34
N ALA A 1016 -122.32 -37.03 -94.17
CA ALA A 1016 -122.69 -38.36 -94.66
C ALA A 1016 -123.96 -38.91 -93.96
N SER A 1017 -124.09 -38.69 -92.65
CA SER A 1017 -125.30 -39.02 -91.88
C SER A 1017 -126.52 -38.20 -92.35
N GLY A 1018 -126.34 -36.91 -92.63
CA GLY A 1018 -127.36 -36.03 -93.20
C GLY A 1018 -127.77 -36.46 -94.60
N ALA A 1019 -126.80 -36.81 -95.46
CA ALA A 1019 -127.05 -37.36 -96.80
C ALA A 1019 -127.81 -38.69 -96.73
N ALA A 1020 -127.44 -39.59 -95.81
CA ALA A 1020 -128.18 -40.84 -95.57
C ALA A 1020 -129.63 -40.58 -95.11
N SER A 1021 -129.83 -39.60 -94.23
CA SER A 1021 -131.16 -39.19 -93.75
C SER A 1021 -132.00 -38.53 -94.87
N ALA A 1022 -131.37 -37.73 -95.73
CA ALA A 1022 -132.04 -37.10 -96.86
C ALA A 1022 -132.52 -38.11 -97.91
N LEU A 1023 -131.82 -39.24 -98.07
CA LEU A 1023 -132.27 -40.36 -98.92
C LEU A 1023 -133.49 -41.09 -98.35
N MET A 1024 -133.68 -41.10 -97.03
CA MET A 1024 -134.82 -41.80 -96.41
C MET A 1024 -136.17 -41.20 -96.84
N THR A 1025 -136.30 -39.88 -96.92
CA THR A 1025 -137.57 -39.21 -97.28
C THR A 1025 -138.09 -39.56 -98.68
N PRO A 1026 -137.32 -39.44 -99.78
CA PRO A 1026 -137.76 -39.87 -101.11
C PRO A 1026 -137.93 -41.39 -101.20
N VAL A 1027 -137.17 -42.19 -100.44
CA VAL A 1027 -137.39 -43.65 -100.33
C VAL A 1027 -138.76 -43.95 -99.70
N TRP A 1028 -139.10 -43.30 -98.58
CA TRP A 1028 -140.43 -43.41 -97.96
C TRP A 1028 -141.54 -42.91 -98.88
N VAL A 1029 -141.35 -41.79 -99.58
CA VAL A 1029 -142.32 -41.28 -100.57
C VAL A 1029 -142.49 -42.25 -101.74
N ALA A 1030 -141.42 -42.85 -102.26
CA ALA A 1030 -141.49 -43.86 -103.31
C ALA A 1030 -142.23 -45.14 -102.84
N VAL A 1031 -142.00 -45.57 -101.61
CA VAL A 1031 -142.73 -46.70 -100.98
C VAL A 1031 -144.22 -46.36 -100.82
N VAL A 1032 -144.57 -45.15 -100.36
CA VAL A 1032 -145.97 -44.73 -100.22
C VAL A 1032 -146.65 -44.57 -101.58
N LEU A 1033 -146.01 -43.97 -102.57
CA LEU A 1033 -146.55 -43.80 -103.92
C LEU A 1033 -146.78 -45.14 -104.62
N SER A 1034 -145.88 -46.11 -104.44
CA SER A 1034 -146.06 -47.46 -104.99
C SER A 1034 -147.24 -48.19 -104.33
N LEU A 1035 -147.46 -48.03 -103.03
CA LEU A 1035 -148.64 -48.53 -102.31
C LEU A 1035 -149.94 -47.89 -102.81
N VAL A 1036 -149.96 -46.57 -103.03
CA VAL A 1036 -151.12 -45.85 -103.57
C VAL A 1036 -151.43 -46.29 -105.00
N ALA A 1037 -150.40 -46.45 -105.84
CA ALA A 1037 -150.56 -46.96 -107.21
C ALA A 1037 -151.11 -48.41 -107.23
N ALA A 1038 -150.68 -49.26 -106.31
CA ALA A 1038 -151.22 -50.61 -106.14
C ALA A 1038 -152.69 -50.61 -105.72
N ILE A 1039 -153.10 -49.69 -104.83
CA ILE A 1039 -154.51 -49.56 -104.41
C ILE A 1039 -155.38 -49.02 -105.57
N ALA A 1040 -154.90 -48.01 -106.30
CA ALA A 1040 -155.62 -47.44 -107.44
C ALA A 1040 -155.85 -48.45 -108.57
N SER A 1041 -154.87 -49.33 -108.83
CA SER A 1041 -155.00 -50.40 -109.82
C SER A 1041 -156.04 -51.46 -109.41
N ILE A 1042 -156.14 -51.79 -108.12
CA ILE A 1042 -157.20 -52.68 -107.60
C ILE A 1042 -158.60 -52.03 -107.76
N VAL A 1043 -158.74 -50.74 -107.46
CA VAL A 1043 -160.02 -50.00 -107.60
C VAL A 1043 -160.47 -49.90 -109.06
N ALA A 1044 -159.55 -49.69 -109.99
CA ALA A 1044 -159.85 -49.63 -111.42
C ALA A 1044 -160.43 -50.96 -111.96
N ILE A 1045 -159.92 -52.11 -111.50
CA ILE A 1045 -160.44 -53.43 -111.86
C ILE A 1045 -161.87 -53.64 -111.33
N ILE A 1046 -162.18 -53.14 -110.13
CA ILE A 1046 -163.51 -53.27 -109.50
C ILE A 1046 -164.57 -52.39 -110.23
N GLN A 1047 -164.20 -51.23 -110.77
CA GLN A 1047 -165.14 -50.37 -111.50
C GLN A 1047 -165.49 -50.92 -112.89
N VAL A 1048 -164.56 -51.62 -113.56
CA VAL A 1048 -164.80 -52.22 -114.88
C VAL A 1048 -165.72 -53.44 -114.79
N SER A 1049 -165.67 -54.23 -113.71
CA SER A 1049 -166.53 -55.42 -113.55
C SER A 1049 -168.01 -55.12 -113.31
N ARG A 1050 -168.39 -53.88 -112.97
CA ARG A 1050 -169.79 -53.51 -112.68
C ARG A 1050 -170.59 -52.94 -113.86
N LYS A 1051 -169.98 -52.62 -115.01
CA LYS A 1051 -170.65 -51.79 -116.03
C LYS A 1051 -171.17 -52.51 -117.28
N ILE A 1052 -170.94 -53.81 -117.47
CA ILE A 1052 -171.41 -54.51 -118.70
C ILE A 1052 -171.99 -55.90 -118.38
N ALA A 1053 -172.93 -55.92 -117.43
CA ALA A 1053 -174.00 -56.91 -117.34
C ALA A 1053 -175.31 -56.11 -117.22
N GLY A 1054 -175.88 -55.76 -118.38
CA GLY A 1054 -177.06 -54.93 -118.57
C GLY A 1054 -177.29 -54.74 -120.06
#